data_AF-A0A975GIA5-F1
#
_entry.id   AF-A0A975GIA5-F1
#
_cell.length_a   1.000
_cell.length_b   1.000
_cell.length_c   1.000
_cell.angle_alpha   90.00
_cell.angle_beta   90.00
_cell.angle_gamma   90.00
#
_symmetry.space_group_name_H-M   'P 1'
#
loop_
_entity.id
_entity.type
_entity.pdbx_description
1 polymer ?
#
loop_
_entity_poly.entity_id
_entity_poly.type
_entity_poly.pdbx_seq_one_letter_code
_entity_poly.pdbx_strand_id
1 'polypeptide(L)'
;MKKRYCIIFCILFFPVFFACKTDIKQEPVKKDGMVYGITKGAFRHNWWNYYERGVSFADGRLWPQAEADFREAVSLWDTDERRARTYGMHFIDYFPHRELGTALFYQDRFEEAAKELEKSLSFVKTAKAELYLDRARKAYIEQKRLDKTPPGITIEYPGKNAVLNDFKIIVKGRASDDTFVKEVLVNNKAFQIDLSGQVIDFKQEISLSPGKNDIMLEARDLTGKITKTTHTIMCDRAGPILNIDDILHSSGSEYILKGYAYDDSQIRNITVNKKIISENPGSEVLIDYSFQLASNEKIEITALDAAGNQTRAVLSPPKNQPEISAYKNKESYYASLVSDALYYAGMDKNQAEQRGRAIAAPPPVKSRYCESLGEYYALITGINEYEQWPVLKTAVNDAMGMKDVLVRRYGFKEENVVLRINEQADWNTMLNDLRQMAGRLTECDNLLIYFAGHGKVDPLTNGGSWIPVNGSLNNATTWVSNSAITEIFSSEGVIGKNIVIIADSCYSGTLLREGSTTVSDTEEDYQTRLLELGSKKSRQIITSGGNEPVADSGMDNHSIFAYYLLRSLEENQRPIIDIENLMLSYVWKYVTEKGGQRPNIGRLKTPMDDYGQFVLALGGILPEGLEIPSFSRMRRTHETPVSSNYSDYIDKNPPKIEVKKWIPKKTVFQDKAYLEGKAEDETGIQILLLTGIIS
;
A
#
# COMPACT_ATOMS: atom_id res chain seq x y z
N MET A 1 47.09 47.03 74.31
CA MET A 1 47.50 48.00 73.27
C MET A 1 46.53 47.91 72.11
N LYS A 2 45.65 48.91 71.99
CA LYS A 2 44.68 49.08 70.89
C LYS A 2 45.37 49.82 69.75
N LYS A 3 45.23 49.38 68.50
CA LYS A 3 45.44 50.24 67.33
C LYS A 3 44.18 50.24 66.46
N ARG A 4 43.57 51.42 66.42
CA ARG A 4 42.49 51.89 65.55
C ARG A 4 43.12 52.30 64.22
N TYR A 5 42.48 52.04 63.08
CA TYR A 5 42.45 52.92 61.90
C TYR A 5 41.18 52.56 61.09
N CYS A 6 40.12 53.38 61.17
CA CYS A 6 39.81 54.57 60.36
C CYS A 6 39.10 54.20 59.04
N ILE A 7 37.77 54.18 59.11
CA ILE A 7 36.85 54.08 57.96
C ILE A 7 36.77 55.48 57.33
N ILE A 8 37.23 55.62 56.10
CA ILE A 8 37.00 56.83 55.29
C ILE A 8 35.73 56.60 54.48
N PHE A 9 34.71 57.39 54.82
CA PHE A 9 33.44 57.50 54.11
C PHE A 9 33.64 58.50 52.96
N CYS A 10 33.82 58.03 51.72
CA CYS A 10 33.81 58.89 50.55
C CYS A 10 32.38 59.00 50.02
N ILE A 11 31.72 60.11 50.34
CA ILE A 11 30.49 60.58 49.70
C ILE A 11 30.88 61.05 48.29
N LEU A 12 30.63 60.23 47.27
CA LEU A 12 30.66 60.66 45.89
C LEU A 12 29.24 61.06 45.47
N PHE A 13 29.07 62.37 45.38
CA PHE A 13 27.94 63.07 44.77
C PHE A 13 27.71 62.49 43.35
N PHE A 14 26.63 61.73 43.15
CA PHE A 14 26.16 61.38 41.82
C PHE A 14 25.50 62.64 41.22
N PRO A 15 26.02 63.22 40.12
CA PRO A 15 25.25 64.22 39.39
C PRO A 15 24.08 63.50 38.73
N VAL A 16 22.88 63.84 39.16
CA VAL A 16 21.65 63.57 38.41
C VAL A 16 21.77 64.37 37.11
N PHE A 17 22.26 63.71 36.06
CA PHE A 17 22.09 64.22 34.70
C PHE A 17 20.62 64.11 34.35
N PHE A 18 19.88 65.19 34.61
CA PHE A 18 18.71 65.51 33.81
C PHE A 18 19.20 65.67 32.36
N ALA A 19 19.09 64.60 31.57
CA ALA A 19 19.25 64.69 30.13
C ALA A 19 18.06 65.49 29.59
N CYS A 20 18.27 66.79 29.43
CA CYS A 20 17.44 67.64 28.61
C CYS A 20 17.47 67.05 27.18
N LYS A 21 16.30 66.70 26.65
CA LYS A 21 16.10 66.13 25.30
C LYS A 21 16.67 67.14 24.29
N THR A 22 17.91 66.95 23.87
CA THR A 22 18.55 67.76 22.84
C THR A 22 18.00 67.26 21.51
N ASP A 23 17.33 68.13 20.77
CA ASP A 23 16.89 67.86 19.39
C ASP A 23 18.11 67.38 18.58
N ILE A 24 18.13 66.09 18.23
CA ILE A 24 19.15 65.55 17.34
C ILE A 24 18.83 66.11 15.94
N LYS A 25 19.45 67.24 15.59
CA LYS A 25 19.45 67.75 14.22
C LYS A 25 20.27 66.80 13.36
N GLN A 26 19.58 65.86 12.73
CA GLN A 26 20.18 64.99 11.71
C GLN A 26 20.31 65.77 10.40
N GLU A 27 21.54 66.04 9.99
CA GLU A 27 21.83 66.70 8.71
C GLU A 27 21.79 65.70 7.54
N PRO A 28 21.38 66.14 6.32
CA PRO A 28 21.41 65.28 5.15
C PRO A 28 22.82 64.77 4.83
N VAL A 29 22.95 63.48 4.50
CA VAL A 29 24.23 62.81 4.23
C VAL A 29 24.34 62.49 2.75
N LYS A 30 25.44 62.90 2.11
CA LYS A 30 25.73 62.54 0.71
C LYS A 30 26.54 61.25 0.67
N LYS A 31 26.02 60.21 0.01
CA LYS A 31 26.65 58.91 -0.16
C LYS A 31 26.30 58.35 -1.54
N ASP A 32 27.29 57.81 -2.25
CA ASP A 32 27.12 57.23 -3.59
C ASP A 32 26.42 58.16 -4.61
N GLY A 33 26.70 59.47 -4.52
CA GLY A 33 26.11 60.48 -5.39
C GLY A 33 24.67 60.89 -5.05
N MET A 34 24.03 60.21 -4.09
CA MET A 34 22.68 60.49 -3.59
C MET A 34 22.74 61.23 -2.24
N VAL A 35 21.67 61.96 -1.90
CA VAL A 35 21.51 62.64 -0.61
C VAL A 35 20.42 61.94 0.18
N TYR A 36 20.76 61.51 1.40
CA TYR A 36 19.88 60.80 2.33
C TYR A 36 19.57 61.65 3.55
N GLY A 37 18.47 61.37 4.24
CA GLY A 37 18.00 62.19 5.37
C GLY A 37 17.17 63.39 4.94
N ILE A 38 16.42 63.26 3.84
CA ILE A 38 15.55 64.31 3.29
C ILE A 38 14.08 63.90 3.38
N THR A 39 13.19 64.89 3.49
CA THR A 39 11.72 64.73 3.45
C THR A 39 11.15 65.33 2.18
N LYS A 40 9.96 64.89 1.74
CA LYS A 40 9.32 65.42 0.51
C LYS A 40 8.91 66.88 0.63
N GLY A 41 8.64 67.34 1.85
CA GLY A 41 8.28 68.72 2.15
C GLY A 41 9.07 69.28 3.34
N ALA A 42 8.65 70.44 3.85
CA ALA A 42 9.27 71.06 5.00
C ALA A 42 9.20 70.14 6.24
N PHE A 43 10.31 70.04 6.96
CA PHE A 43 10.40 69.28 8.20
C PHE A 43 9.72 70.07 9.34
N ARG A 44 8.57 69.60 9.80
CA ARG A 44 7.73 70.26 10.82
C ARG A 44 7.62 69.45 12.11
N HIS A 45 8.55 68.53 12.35
CA HIS A 45 8.59 67.68 13.55
C HIS A 45 7.32 66.84 13.79
N ASN A 46 6.55 66.55 12.74
CA ASN A 46 5.43 65.62 12.83
C ASN A 46 5.91 64.17 12.67
N TRP A 47 5.16 63.20 13.17
CA TRP A 47 5.48 61.76 13.10
C TRP A 47 5.86 61.30 11.68
N TRP A 48 5.16 61.77 10.64
CA TRP A 48 5.44 61.39 9.25
C TRP A 48 6.72 62.04 8.70
N ASN A 49 7.14 63.20 9.22
CA ASN A 49 8.41 63.82 8.81
C ASN A 49 9.59 63.00 9.31
N TYR A 50 9.55 62.57 10.58
CA TYR A 50 10.55 61.67 11.14
C TYR A 50 10.58 60.35 10.40
N TYR A 51 9.42 59.75 10.11
CA TYR A 51 9.36 58.51 9.35
C TYR A 51 9.88 58.61 7.92
N GLU A 52 9.47 59.62 7.14
CA GLU A 52 9.99 59.83 5.79
C GLU A 52 11.51 60.02 5.78
N ARG A 53 12.04 60.79 6.74
CA ARG A 53 13.48 61.02 6.87
C ARG A 53 14.23 59.75 7.28
N GLY A 54 13.67 58.99 8.23
CA GLY A 54 14.19 57.70 8.65
C GLY A 54 14.24 56.69 7.50
N VAL A 55 13.21 56.62 6.67
CA VAL A 55 13.20 55.80 5.44
C VAL A 55 14.30 56.25 4.49
N SER A 56 14.46 57.57 4.29
CA SER A 56 15.55 58.10 3.46
C SER A 56 16.93 57.69 4.00
N PHE A 57 17.17 57.75 5.32
CA PHE A 57 18.42 57.26 5.90
C PHE A 57 18.59 55.74 5.74
N ALA A 58 17.53 54.96 5.89
CA ALA A 58 17.54 53.51 5.71
C ALA A 58 17.90 53.11 4.26
N ASP A 59 17.39 53.83 3.27
CA ASP A 59 17.74 53.63 1.85
C ASP A 59 19.25 53.82 1.59
N GLY A 60 19.89 54.74 2.33
CA GLY A 60 21.34 54.97 2.33
C GLY A 60 22.14 53.99 3.20
N ARG A 61 21.48 53.04 3.87
CA ARG A 61 22.04 52.13 4.89
C ARG A 61 22.70 52.89 6.05
N LEU A 62 22.16 54.06 6.41
CA LEU A 62 22.59 54.89 7.53
C LEU A 62 21.75 54.51 8.76
N TRP A 63 21.99 53.31 9.28
CA TRP A 63 21.11 52.67 10.27
C TRP A 63 20.99 53.41 11.61
N PRO A 64 22.06 53.98 12.20
CA PRO A 64 21.93 54.75 13.44
C PRO A 64 21.04 55.99 13.29
N GLN A 65 21.19 56.70 12.16
CA GLN A 65 20.37 57.87 11.81
C GLN A 65 18.91 57.48 11.61
N ALA A 66 18.68 56.41 10.85
CA ALA A 66 17.35 55.87 10.60
C ALA A 66 16.67 55.43 11.90
N GLU A 67 17.38 54.72 12.79
CA GLU A 67 16.86 54.29 14.10
C GLU A 67 16.38 55.48 14.93
N ALA A 68 17.20 56.53 15.06
CA ALA A 68 16.85 57.70 15.86
C ALA A 68 15.55 58.36 15.35
N ASP A 69 15.39 58.48 14.03
CA ASP A 69 14.18 59.02 13.42
C ASP A 69 12.97 58.10 13.57
N PHE A 70 13.13 56.78 13.41
CA PHE A 70 12.03 55.85 13.62
C PHE A 70 11.58 55.82 15.09
N ARG A 71 12.49 55.91 16.06
CA ARG A 71 12.13 56.00 17.49
C ARG A 71 11.33 57.26 17.80
N GLU A 72 11.71 58.42 17.25
CA GLU A 72 10.92 59.64 17.42
C GLU A 72 9.56 59.53 16.73
N ALA A 73 9.49 58.95 15.53
CA ALA A 73 8.23 58.68 14.84
C ALA A 73 7.29 57.80 15.70
N VAL A 74 7.80 56.67 16.24
CA VAL A 74 7.08 55.79 17.18
C VAL A 74 6.63 56.56 18.43
N SER A 75 7.47 57.43 18.98
CA SER A 75 7.13 58.20 20.20
C SER A 75 5.96 59.17 19.99
N LEU A 76 5.78 59.66 18.76
CA LEU A 76 4.70 60.56 18.38
C LEU A 76 3.46 59.81 17.92
N TRP A 77 3.63 58.67 17.25
CA TRP A 77 2.56 57.77 16.82
C TRP A 77 3.11 56.35 16.63
N ASP A 78 2.70 55.43 17.51
CA ASP A 78 3.28 54.09 17.65
C ASP A 78 2.51 52.97 16.93
N THR A 79 1.73 53.30 15.90
CA THR A 79 0.86 52.35 15.19
C THR A 79 1.39 52.10 13.78
N ASP A 80 1.57 50.83 13.42
CA ASP A 80 1.83 50.43 12.04
C ASP A 80 0.48 50.30 11.29
N GLU A 81 0.28 51.07 10.22
CA GLU A 81 -0.95 51.03 9.43
C GLU A 81 -0.73 51.34 7.94
N ARG A 82 -1.59 50.76 7.10
CA ARG A 82 -1.67 51.12 5.68
C ARG A 82 -2.48 52.39 5.52
N ARG A 83 -2.04 53.26 4.61
CA ARG A 83 -2.75 54.52 4.32
C ARG A 83 -3.01 55.35 5.59
N ALA A 84 -1.99 55.54 6.42
CA ALA A 84 -2.02 56.49 7.52
C ALA A 84 -2.23 57.91 6.96
N ARG A 85 -3.17 58.65 7.55
CA ARG A 85 -3.49 60.01 7.10
C ARG A 85 -2.47 61.00 7.68
N THR A 86 -1.77 61.74 6.81
CA THR A 86 -0.81 62.78 7.23
C THR A 86 -1.50 64.15 7.38
N TYR A 87 -1.69 64.89 6.28
CA TYR A 87 -2.42 66.15 6.25
C TYR A 87 -3.35 66.21 5.03
N GLY A 88 -4.53 66.83 5.22
CA GLY A 88 -5.54 66.92 4.15
C GLY A 88 -5.95 65.53 3.63
N MET A 89 -5.81 65.34 2.32
CA MET A 89 -6.12 64.07 1.61
C MET A 89 -4.87 63.23 1.31
N HIS A 90 -3.74 63.48 1.97
CA HIS A 90 -2.50 62.73 1.75
C HIS A 90 -2.39 61.54 2.71
N PHE A 91 -2.11 60.37 2.13
CA PHE A 91 -1.96 59.12 2.85
C PHE A 91 -0.61 58.49 2.55
N ILE A 92 0.01 57.88 3.55
CA ILE A 92 1.26 57.13 3.40
C ILE A 92 1.12 55.75 4.02
N ASP A 93 1.92 54.79 3.56
CA ASP A 93 2.10 53.54 4.27
C ASP A 93 3.09 53.76 5.41
N TYR A 94 2.60 53.66 6.65
CA TYR A 94 3.33 54.02 7.85
C TYR A 94 3.59 52.76 8.68
N PHE A 95 4.84 52.30 8.68
CA PHE A 95 5.25 51.09 9.39
C PHE A 95 6.50 51.36 10.25
N PRO A 96 6.45 52.30 11.20
CA PRO A 96 7.61 52.72 11.96
C PRO A 96 8.23 51.57 12.77
N HIS A 97 7.45 50.64 13.33
CA HIS A 97 7.98 49.49 14.05
C HIS A 97 8.69 48.49 13.13
N ARG A 98 8.13 48.24 11.93
CA ARG A 98 8.78 47.40 10.91
C ARG A 98 10.15 47.93 10.50
N GLU A 99 10.20 49.23 10.20
CA GLU A 99 11.42 49.87 9.71
C GLU A 99 12.45 50.03 10.84
N LEU A 100 12.01 50.34 12.07
CA LEU A 100 12.85 50.35 13.26
C LEU A 100 13.48 48.98 13.51
N GLY A 101 12.69 47.92 13.49
CA GLY A 101 13.18 46.56 13.65
C GLY A 101 14.19 46.15 12.56
N THR A 102 13.96 46.60 11.32
CA THR A 102 14.92 46.40 10.22
C THR A 102 16.24 47.15 10.45
N ALA A 103 16.19 48.40 10.91
CA ALA A 103 17.38 49.20 11.22
C ALA A 103 18.18 48.60 12.39
N LEU A 104 17.50 48.07 13.41
CA LEU A 104 18.13 47.37 14.54
C LEU A 104 18.80 46.06 14.11
N PHE A 105 18.17 45.31 13.19
CA PHE A 105 18.74 44.08 12.64
C PHE A 105 20.09 44.32 11.97
N TYR A 106 20.21 45.36 11.14
CA TYR A 106 21.46 45.72 10.47
C TYR A 106 22.53 46.33 11.39
N GLN A 107 22.20 46.58 12.65
CA GLN A 107 23.13 47.00 13.69
C GLN A 107 23.46 45.84 14.66
N ASP A 108 23.17 44.59 14.27
CA ASP A 108 23.40 43.36 15.05
C ASP A 108 22.65 43.32 16.41
N ARG A 109 21.63 44.17 16.60
CA ARG A 109 20.78 44.23 17.79
C ARG A 109 19.56 43.32 17.64
N PHE A 110 19.82 42.03 17.46
CA PHE A 110 18.82 41.05 17.02
C PHE A 110 17.64 40.86 17.99
N GLU A 111 17.88 40.89 19.30
CA GLU A 111 16.80 40.76 20.30
C GLU A 111 15.81 41.93 20.24
N GLU A 112 16.34 43.15 20.14
CA GLU A 112 15.51 44.37 20.04
C GLU A 112 14.81 44.43 18.68
N ALA A 113 15.51 44.06 17.61
CA ALA A 113 14.93 43.94 16.28
C ALA A 113 13.72 42.99 16.28
N ALA A 114 13.85 41.80 16.90
CA ALA A 114 12.77 40.84 16.99
C ALA A 114 11.54 41.39 17.75
N LYS A 115 11.76 42.07 18.89
CA LYS A 115 10.68 42.71 19.67
C LYS A 115 9.91 43.76 18.86
N GLU A 116 10.62 44.62 18.13
CA GLU A 116 9.99 45.65 17.30
C GLU A 116 9.22 45.06 16.11
N LEU A 117 9.75 44.00 15.49
CA LEU A 117 9.09 43.30 14.38
C LEU A 117 7.85 42.52 14.85
N GLU A 118 7.89 41.92 16.04
CA GLU A 118 6.71 41.32 16.68
C GLU A 118 5.63 42.37 16.97
N LYS A 119 6.03 43.56 17.45
CA LYS A 119 5.11 44.68 17.65
C LYS A 119 4.50 45.14 16.32
N SER A 120 5.29 45.29 15.27
CA SER A 120 4.80 45.61 13.92
C SER A 120 3.74 44.61 13.43
N LEU A 121 4.01 43.30 13.56
CA LEU A 121 3.09 42.23 13.14
C LEU A 121 1.81 42.16 13.96
N SER A 122 1.82 42.68 15.20
CA SER A 122 0.62 42.79 16.03
C SER A 122 -0.37 43.86 15.53
N PHE A 123 0.11 44.86 14.80
CA PHE A 123 -0.75 45.87 14.16
C PHE A 123 -1.17 45.43 12.76
N VAL A 124 -0.21 45.25 11.85
CA VAL A 124 -0.47 44.90 10.44
C VAL A 124 0.57 43.91 9.95
N LYS A 125 0.11 42.71 9.56
CA LYS A 125 0.96 41.70 8.95
C LYS A 125 1.54 42.18 7.63
N THR A 126 2.86 42.05 7.48
CA THR A 126 3.57 42.33 6.23
C THR A 126 4.69 41.32 6.00
N ALA A 127 4.85 40.87 4.75
CA ALA A 127 5.90 39.90 4.39
C ALA A 127 7.32 40.38 4.73
N LYS A 128 7.57 41.70 4.65
CA LYS A 128 8.85 42.29 5.07
C LYS A 128 9.08 42.11 6.58
N ALA A 129 8.07 42.37 7.42
CA ALA A 129 8.20 42.19 8.86
C ALA A 129 8.42 40.70 9.22
N GLU A 130 7.70 39.77 8.59
CA GLU A 130 7.87 38.32 8.80
C GLU A 130 9.27 37.84 8.41
N LEU A 131 9.75 38.25 7.23
CA LEU A 131 11.09 37.91 6.74
C LEU A 131 12.20 38.38 7.68
N TYR A 132 12.15 39.65 8.11
CA TYR A 132 13.17 40.19 8.99
C TYR A 132 13.05 39.64 10.41
N LEU A 133 11.86 39.27 10.87
CA LEU A 133 11.68 38.65 12.19
C LEU A 133 12.34 37.27 12.23
N ASP A 134 12.14 36.44 11.21
CA ASP A 134 12.83 35.15 11.09
C ASP A 134 14.35 35.33 11.02
N ARG A 135 14.85 36.33 10.28
CA ARG A 135 16.29 36.63 10.21
C ARG A 135 16.85 37.07 11.57
N ALA A 136 16.14 37.96 12.27
CA ALA A 136 16.54 38.44 13.60
C ALA A 136 16.55 37.30 14.62
N ARG A 137 15.49 36.48 14.66
CA ARG A 137 15.40 35.30 15.53
C ARG A 137 16.55 34.33 15.25
N LYS A 138 16.80 34.00 13.98
CA LYS A 138 17.91 33.11 13.58
C LYS A 138 19.25 33.63 14.09
N ALA A 139 19.58 34.88 13.77
CA ALA A 139 20.86 35.49 14.14
C ALA A 139 21.02 35.56 15.67
N TYR A 140 19.95 35.86 16.40
CA TYR A 140 19.95 35.86 17.86
C TYR A 140 20.20 34.46 18.45
N ILE A 141 19.52 33.44 17.93
CA ILE A 141 19.69 32.03 18.34
C ILE A 141 21.12 31.55 18.09
N GLU A 142 21.69 31.85 16.92
CA GLU A 142 23.05 31.48 16.56
C GLU A 142 24.08 32.21 17.43
N GLN A 143 23.92 33.53 17.65
CA GLN A 143 24.82 34.34 18.48
C GLN A 143 24.86 33.84 19.93
N LYS A 144 23.70 33.43 20.47
CA LYS A 144 23.56 32.97 21.86
C LYS A 144 23.65 31.45 22.02
N ARG A 145 23.75 30.70 20.91
CA ARG A 145 23.74 29.22 20.86
C ARG A 145 22.57 28.62 21.63
N LEU A 146 21.36 29.14 21.39
CA LEU A 146 20.16 28.76 22.15
C LEU A 146 19.56 27.43 21.70
N ASP A 147 19.73 27.09 20.42
CA ASP A 147 19.15 25.89 19.81
C ASP A 147 19.93 24.62 20.20
N LYS A 148 19.27 23.72 20.94
CA LYS A 148 19.87 22.50 21.47
C LYS A 148 19.50 21.26 20.67
N THR A 149 18.26 21.18 20.20
CA THR A 149 17.70 19.94 19.63
C THR A 149 17.17 20.16 18.22
N PRO A 150 17.16 19.13 17.36
CA PRO A 150 16.40 19.21 16.12
C PRO A 150 14.89 19.21 16.42
N PRO A 151 14.05 19.69 15.49
CA PRO A 151 12.61 19.81 15.72
C PRO A 151 11.94 18.44 15.86
N GLY A 152 10.95 18.32 16.72
CA GLY A 152 10.03 17.18 16.78
C GLY A 152 8.90 17.33 15.76
N ILE A 153 8.44 16.22 15.18
CA ILE A 153 7.28 16.18 14.28
C ILE A 153 6.43 14.94 14.54
N THR A 154 5.13 15.13 14.68
CA THR A 154 4.15 14.05 14.92
C THR A 154 2.92 14.21 14.04
N ILE A 155 2.27 13.07 13.74
CA ILE A 155 0.97 13.04 13.08
C ILE A 155 -0.12 12.86 14.14
N GLU A 156 -1.13 13.72 14.08
CA GLU A 156 -2.37 13.60 14.86
C GLU A 156 -3.43 12.80 14.10
N TYR A 157 -3.46 12.94 12.76
CA TYR A 157 -4.32 12.16 11.88
C TYR A 157 -3.66 11.96 10.50
N PRO A 158 -3.71 10.76 9.91
CA PRO A 158 -4.35 9.54 10.42
C PRO A 158 -3.53 8.88 11.55
N GLY A 159 -4.21 8.10 12.40
CA GLY A 159 -3.53 7.32 13.44
C GLY A 159 -2.49 6.35 12.88
N LYS A 160 -1.58 5.87 13.72
CA LYS A 160 -0.58 4.87 13.32
C LYS A 160 -1.26 3.58 12.87
N ASN A 161 -0.84 3.03 11.73
CA ASN A 161 -1.42 1.83 11.10
C ASN A 161 -2.92 1.96 10.77
N ALA A 162 -3.41 3.18 10.53
CA ALA A 162 -4.78 3.37 10.07
C ALA A 162 -5.02 2.64 8.75
N VAL A 163 -6.20 2.03 8.63
CA VAL A 163 -6.73 1.46 7.39
C VAL A 163 -7.82 2.40 6.89
N LEU A 164 -7.69 2.89 5.65
CA LEU A 164 -8.55 3.92 5.07
C LEU A 164 -9.02 3.49 3.68
N ASN A 165 -10.15 4.04 3.20
CA ASN A 165 -10.67 3.74 1.86
C ASN A 165 -10.76 4.95 0.91
N ASP A 166 -10.35 6.13 1.37
CA ASP A 166 -10.39 7.35 0.57
C ASP A 166 -9.22 7.43 -0.43
N PHE A 167 -9.48 8.00 -1.61
CA PHE A 167 -8.43 8.33 -2.60
C PHE A 167 -7.46 9.41 -2.12
N LYS A 168 -7.91 10.24 -1.18
CA LYS A 168 -7.17 11.38 -0.65
C LYS A 168 -7.49 11.57 0.81
N ILE A 169 -6.48 11.96 1.58
CA ILE A 169 -6.66 12.26 3.00
C ILE A 169 -5.98 13.58 3.35
N ILE A 170 -6.49 14.24 4.38
CA ILE A 170 -5.85 15.41 4.97
C ILE A 170 -5.01 14.93 6.15
N VAL A 171 -3.69 14.87 5.97
CA VAL A 171 -2.75 14.62 7.06
C VAL A 171 -2.72 15.85 7.96
N LYS A 172 -2.92 15.65 9.27
CA LYS A 172 -2.81 16.67 10.30
C LYS A 172 -1.71 16.29 11.28
N GLY A 173 -0.89 17.25 11.66
CA GLY A 173 0.20 17.00 12.59
C GLY A 173 0.71 18.27 13.23
N ARG A 174 1.68 18.08 14.12
CA ARG A 174 2.31 19.15 14.88
C ARG A 174 3.82 19.01 14.76
N ALA A 175 4.49 20.10 14.42
CA ALA A 175 5.93 20.23 14.53
C ALA A 175 6.26 21.21 15.68
N SER A 176 7.28 20.91 16.46
CA SER A 176 7.69 21.75 17.58
C SER A 176 9.20 21.73 17.80
N ASP A 177 9.75 22.85 18.25
CA ASP A 177 11.19 23.01 18.49
C ASP A 177 11.43 23.79 19.78
N ASP A 178 12.62 23.64 20.41
CA ASP A 178 13.01 24.49 21.55
C ASP A 178 13.28 25.94 21.14
N THR A 179 13.45 26.18 19.84
CA THR A 179 13.52 27.51 19.23
C THR A 179 12.35 27.79 18.29
N PHE A 180 12.47 27.54 16.98
CA PHE A 180 11.41 27.81 16.01
C PHE A 180 11.49 26.86 14.82
N VAL A 181 10.34 26.28 14.44
CA VAL A 181 10.14 25.53 13.21
C VAL A 181 9.95 26.51 12.05
N LYS A 182 10.70 26.32 10.96
CA LYS A 182 10.64 27.15 9.75
C LYS A 182 9.96 26.45 8.58
N GLU A 183 10.13 25.14 8.46
CA GLU A 183 9.66 24.37 7.31
C GLU A 183 9.08 23.03 7.75
N VAL A 184 7.98 22.63 7.13
CA VAL A 184 7.39 21.30 7.27
C VAL A 184 7.09 20.78 5.88
N LEU A 185 7.52 19.56 5.56
CA LEU A 185 7.20 18.87 4.33
C LEU A 185 6.45 17.57 4.61
N VAL A 186 5.44 17.30 3.80
CA VAL A 186 4.71 16.02 3.77
C VAL A 186 4.84 15.46 2.36
N ASN A 187 5.47 14.29 2.20
CA ASN A 187 5.79 13.68 0.90
C ASN A 187 6.50 14.65 -0.05
N ASN A 188 7.54 15.34 0.43
CA ASN A 188 8.29 16.38 -0.28
C ASN A 188 7.50 17.64 -0.67
N LYS A 189 6.23 17.74 -0.28
CA LYS A 189 5.42 18.94 -0.50
C LYS A 189 5.51 19.86 0.73
N ALA A 190 6.02 21.06 0.54
CA ALA A 190 6.12 22.06 1.60
C ALA A 190 4.73 22.55 2.03
N PHE A 191 4.49 22.55 3.33
CA PHE A 191 3.39 23.25 3.96
C PHE A 191 3.76 24.74 4.09
N GLN A 192 2.84 25.63 3.69
CA GLN A 192 3.10 27.06 3.70
C GLN A 192 3.15 27.58 5.14
N ILE A 193 4.33 28.08 5.53
CA ILE A 193 4.59 28.72 6.83
C ILE A 193 5.11 30.13 6.53
N ASP A 194 4.27 31.13 6.78
CA ASP A 194 4.63 32.53 6.52
C ASP A 194 5.68 33.03 7.53
N LEU A 195 5.53 32.67 8.81
CA LEU A 195 6.44 33.04 9.91
C LEU A 195 6.79 31.82 10.76
N SER A 196 8.06 31.69 11.15
CA SER A 196 8.50 30.61 12.03
C SER A 196 7.83 30.66 13.42
N GLY A 197 7.59 29.48 13.99
CA GLY A 197 6.88 29.33 15.27
C GLY A 197 7.45 28.19 16.11
N GLN A 198 7.36 28.31 17.44
CA GLN A 198 7.75 27.24 18.37
C GLN A 198 6.93 25.96 18.16
N VAL A 199 5.67 26.13 17.78
CA VAL A 199 4.74 25.04 17.45
C VAL A 199 4.02 25.42 16.17
N ILE A 200 4.05 24.52 15.19
CA ILE A 200 3.35 24.65 13.91
C ILE A 200 2.41 23.46 13.77
N ASP A 201 1.11 23.74 13.83
CA ASP A 201 0.08 22.79 13.42
C ASP A 201 -0.06 22.85 11.90
N PHE A 202 0.09 21.72 11.23
CA PHE A 202 0.01 21.63 9.78
C PHE A 202 -1.12 20.71 9.33
N LYS A 203 -1.66 21.02 8.15
CA LYS A 203 -2.62 20.17 7.45
C LYS A 203 -2.28 20.11 5.97
N GLN A 204 -2.14 18.92 5.42
CA GLN A 204 -1.77 18.72 4.03
C GLN A 204 -2.60 17.59 3.40
N GLU A 205 -3.29 17.90 2.29
CA GLU A 205 -3.91 16.87 1.47
C GLU A 205 -2.84 16.07 0.73
N ILE A 206 -2.94 14.74 0.82
CA ILE A 206 -2.15 13.77 0.06
C ILE A 206 -3.07 12.79 -0.66
N SER A 207 -2.59 12.22 -1.77
CA SER A 207 -3.29 11.14 -2.48
C SER A 207 -2.78 9.78 -2.00
N LEU A 208 -3.67 8.81 -1.88
CA LEU A 208 -3.36 7.44 -1.47
C LEU A 208 -3.43 6.50 -2.67
N SER A 209 -2.49 5.56 -2.72
CA SER A 209 -2.54 4.40 -3.62
C SER A 209 -3.09 3.19 -2.84
N PRO A 210 -3.74 2.20 -3.49
CA PRO A 210 -4.08 0.94 -2.82
C PRO A 210 -2.88 0.31 -2.11
N GLY A 211 -3.14 -0.36 -0.99
CA GLY A 211 -2.12 -1.03 -0.19
C GLY A 211 -1.35 -0.08 0.72
N LYS A 212 -0.07 -0.38 0.95
CA LYS A 212 0.77 0.34 1.91
C LYS A 212 1.16 1.73 1.38
N ASN A 213 0.92 2.76 2.18
CA ASN A 213 1.36 4.14 1.90
C ASN A 213 2.27 4.62 3.02
N ASP A 214 3.52 4.97 2.66
CA ASP A 214 4.49 5.54 3.57
C ASP A 214 4.48 7.08 3.45
N ILE A 215 3.98 7.76 4.48
CA ILE A 215 3.92 9.22 4.55
C ILE A 215 5.24 9.72 5.13
N MET A 216 6.07 10.33 4.30
CA MET A 216 7.33 10.92 4.74
C MET A 216 7.09 12.33 5.28
N LEU A 217 7.53 12.57 6.50
CA LEU A 217 7.49 13.86 7.16
C LEU A 217 8.91 14.40 7.31
N GLU A 218 9.07 15.69 7.07
CA GLU A 218 10.31 16.41 7.33
C GLU A 218 9.98 17.73 8.03
N ALA A 219 10.67 18.03 9.13
CA ALA A 219 10.62 19.32 9.79
C ALA A 219 12.02 19.92 9.85
N ARG A 220 12.11 21.22 9.58
CA ARG A 220 13.35 22.00 9.68
C ARG A 220 13.14 23.19 10.60
N ASP A 221 14.08 23.38 11.52
CA ASP A 221 14.11 24.57 12.37
C ASP A 221 14.70 25.79 11.64
N LEU A 222 14.76 26.91 12.34
CA LEU A 222 15.27 28.17 11.79
C LEU A 222 16.81 28.18 11.60
N THR A 223 17.55 27.36 12.34
CA THR A 223 19.02 27.26 12.26
C THR A 223 19.46 26.30 11.14
N GLY A 224 18.57 25.38 10.74
CA GLY A 224 18.71 24.46 9.63
C GLY A 224 18.77 22.98 10.03
N LYS A 225 18.62 22.60 11.31
CA LYS A 225 18.57 21.18 11.69
C LYS A 225 17.26 20.56 11.19
N ILE A 226 17.32 19.26 10.91
CA ILE A 226 16.26 18.52 10.23
C ILE A 226 15.90 17.28 11.04
N THR A 227 14.62 16.98 11.11
CA THR A 227 14.09 15.67 11.51
C THR A 227 13.28 15.08 10.37
N LYS A 228 13.50 13.79 10.07
CA LYS A 228 12.68 13.02 9.12
C LYS A 228 12.05 11.84 9.82
N THR A 229 10.77 11.60 9.58
CA THR A 229 10.04 10.43 10.08
C THR A 229 9.15 9.86 8.97
N THR A 230 8.81 8.58 9.08
CA THR A 230 7.88 7.91 8.16
C THR A 230 6.70 7.38 8.94
N HIS A 231 5.49 7.66 8.46
CA HIS A 231 4.25 7.19 9.03
C HIS A 231 3.51 6.32 8.02
N THR A 232 3.39 5.03 8.32
CA THR A 232 2.76 4.06 7.43
C THR A 232 1.28 3.94 7.72
N ILE A 233 0.48 3.93 6.65
CA ILE A 233 -0.95 3.60 6.66
C ILE A 233 -1.28 2.61 5.55
N MET A 234 -2.43 1.95 5.65
CA MET A 234 -2.98 1.08 4.61
C MET A 234 -4.18 1.74 3.95
N CYS A 235 -4.26 1.65 2.62
CA CYS A 235 -5.42 2.07 1.86
C CYS A 235 -6.08 0.84 1.25
N ASP A 236 -7.25 0.47 1.75
CA ASP A 236 -8.08 -0.58 1.17
C ASP A 236 -9.37 0.02 0.63
N ARG A 237 -9.61 -0.18 -0.66
CA ARG A 237 -10.78 0.33 -1.38
C ARG A 237 -11.69 -0.79 -1.89
N ALA A 238 -11.31 -2.05 -1.64
CA ALA A 238 -12.12 -3.19 -2.01
C ALA A 238 -13.15 -3.46 -0.91
N GLY A 239 -14.35 -3.87 -1.30
CA GLY A 239 -15.31 -4.38 -0.33
C GLY A 239 -14.94 -5.80 0.10
N PRO A 240 -15.33 -6.22 1.32
CA PRO A 240 -15.11 -7.58 1.78
C PRO A 240 -15.82 -8.58 0.89
N ILE A 241 -15.23 -9.75 0.67
CA ILE A 241 -15.90 -10.85 -0.02
C ILE A 241 -16.96 -11.41 0.93
N LEU A 242 -18.18 -11.59 0.43
CA LEU A 242 -19.28 -12.22 1.15
C LEU A 242 -19.76 -13.44 0.36
N ASN A 243 -19.52 -14.64 0.88
CA ASN A 243 -19.99 -15.88 0.29
C ASN A 243 -21.10 -16.50 1.17
N ILE A 244 -22.20 -16.91 0.53
CA ILE A 244 -23.35 -17.52 1.19
C ILE A 244 -23.44 -18.97 0.70
N ASP A 245 -23.17 -19.90 1.60
CA ASP A 245 -23.13 -21.33 1.29
C ASP A 245 -24.54 -21.95 1.26
N ASP A 246 -25.39 -21.60 2.23
CA ASP A 246 -26.75 -22.16 2.33
C ASP A 246 -27.70 -21.25 3.15
N ILE A 247 -29.00 -21.39 2.91
CA ILE A 247 -30.07 -20.81 3.73
C ILE A 247 -31.08 -21.90 4.01
N LEU A 248 -31.09 -22.38 5.25
CA LEU A 248 -31.92 -23.50 5.68
C LEU A 248 -33.17 -23.00 6.40
N HIS A 249 -34.33 -23.54 6.04
CA HIS A 249 -35.57 -23.38 6.83
C HIS A 249 -35.59 -24.44 7.94
N SER A 250 -35.64 -24.00 9.19
CA SER A 250 -35.57 -24.89 10.37
C SER A 250 -36.96 -25.35 10.80
N SER A 251 -37.84 -24.42 11.17
CA SER A 251 -39.25 -24.64 11.48
C SER A 251 -39.98 -23.29 11.63
N GLY A 252 -41.28 -23.22 11.32
CA GLY A 252 -42.06 -21.98 11.48
C GLY A 252 -41.47 -20.78 10.69
N SER A 253 -41.07 -19.71 11.40
CA SER A 253 -40.42 -18.52 10.83
C SER A 253 -38.89 -18.51 10.98
N GLU A 254 -38.27 -19.62 11.40
CA GLU A 254 -36.84 -19.70 11.69
C GLU A 254 -36.01 -20.15 10.49
N TYR A 255 -34.94 -19.41 10.21
CA TYR A 255 -33.97 -19.66 9.16
C TYR A 255 -32.54 -19.71 9.72
N ILE A 256 -31.68 -20.52 9.12
CA ILE A 256 -30.26 -20.59 9.42
C ILE A 256 -29.47 -20.18 8.18
N LEU A 257 -28.66 -19.12 8.30
CA LEU A 257 -27.75 -18.65 7.27
C LEU A 257 -26.36 -19.26 7.49
N LYS A 258 -25.80 -19.87 6.43
CA LYS A 258 -24.43 -20.38 6.42
C LYS A 258 -23.60 -19.71 5.33
N GLY A 259 -22.33 -19.43 5.60
CA GLY A 259 -21.42 -18.76 4.68
C GLY A 259 -20.15 -18.27 5.37
N TYR A 260 -19.45 -17.33 4.73
CA TYR A 260 -18.34 -16.62 5.34
C TYR A 260 -18.15 -15.23 4.70
N ALA A 261 -17.48 -14.34 5.43
CA ALA A 261 -16.94 -13.11 4.88
C ALA A 261 -15.41 -13.09 5.02
N TYR A 262 -14.71 -12.57 4.01
CA TYR A 262 -13.25 -12.51 3.97
C TYR A 262 -12.76 -11.14 3.53
N ASP A 263 -11.75 -10.62 4.22
CA ASP A 263 -11.07 -9.38 3.85
C ASP A 263 -9.64 -9.30 4.42
N ASP A 264 -8.68 -8.88 3.58
CA ASP A 264 -7.27 -8.75 3.97
C ASP A 264 -7.06 -7.63 5.01
N SER A 265 -7.92 -6.61 5.01
CA SER A 265 -7.93 -5.52 5.99
C SER A 265 -8.68 -5.85 7.28
N GLN A 266 -9.21 -7.07 7.38
CA GLN A 266 -10.07 -7.62 8.44
C GLN A 266 -11.54 -7.22 8.32
N ILE A 267 -12.42 -8.18 8.56
CA ILE A 267 -13.85 -7.94 8.70
C ILE A 267 -14.11 -7.25 10.04
N ARG A 268 -14.77 -6.10 10.01
CA ARG A 268 -15.17 -5.36 11.22
C ARG A 268 -16.46 -5.89 11.81
N ASN A 269 -17.49 -6.08 10.99
CA ASN A 269 -18.74 -6.70 11.42
C ASN A 269 -19.52 -7.29 10.25
N ILE A 270 -20.43 -8.20 10.59
CA ILE A 270 -21.44 -8.73 9.68
C ILE A 270 -22.82 -8.47 10.29
N THR A 271 -23.74 -7.99 9.47
CA THR A 271 -25.14 -7.80 9.85
C THR A 271 -26.07 -8.61 8.98
N VAL A 272 -27.14 -9.13 9.59
CA VAL A 272 -28.28 -9.77 8.92
C VAL A 272 -29.54 -9.02 9.36
N ASN A 273 -30.30 -8.49 8.40
CA ASN A 273 -31.46 -7.63 8.63
C ASN A 273 -31.16 -6.49 9.62
N LYS A 274 -29.99 -5.85 9.46
CA LYS A 274 -29.46 -4.77 10.30
C LYS A 274 -29.09 -5.15 11.74
N LYS A 275 -29.21 -6.43 12.11
CA LYS A 275 -28.74 -6.94 13.40
C LYS A 275 -27.31 -7.46 13.23
N ILE A 276 -26.40 -7.04 14.12
CA ILE A 276 -25.01 -7.52 14.11
C ILE A 276 -24.98 -8.98 14.56
N ILE A 277 -24.31 -9.83 13.79
CA ILE A 277 -24.22 -11.28 14.03
C ILE A 277 -22.79 -11.74 14.36
N SER A 278 -21.79 -10.94 13.98
CA SER A 278 -20.40 -11.12 14.38
C SER A 278 -19.72 -9.77 14.53
N GLU A 279 -19.04 -9.59 15.66
CA GLU A 279 -18.21 -8.43 16.00
C GLU A 279 -16.74 -8.80 16.17
N ASN A 280 -16.37 -10.05 15.87
CA ASN A 280 -14.99 -10.51 16.05
C ASN A 280 -14.16 -10.14 14.82
N PRO A 281 -13.18 -9.23 14.96
CA PRO A 281 -12.32 -8.87 13.86
C PRO A 281 -11.42 -10.04 13.47
N GLY A 282 -11.43 -10.37 12.19
CA GLY A 282 -10.63 -11.44 11.60
C GLY A 282 -10.60 -11.32 10.09
N SER A 283 -9.56 -11.87 9.47
CA SER A 283 -9.44 -11.90 8.00
C SER A 283 -10.50 -12.78 7.36
N GLU A 284 -11.03 -13.77 8.10
CA GLU A 284 -12.15 -14.60 7.71
C GLU A 284 -13.13 -14.74 8.88
N VAL A 285 -14.41 -14.55 8.63
CA VAL A 285 -15.48 -14.67 9.63
C VAL A 285 -16.55 -15.61 9.08
N LEU A 286 -16.66 -16.78 9.70
CA LEU A 286 -17.70 -17.76 9.37
C LEU A 286 -19.08 -17.25 9.82
N ILE A 287 -20.07 -17.52 9.00
CA ILE A 287 -21.49 -17.23 9.24
C ILE A 287 -22.17 -18.57 9.50
N ASP A 288 -22.69 -18.75 10.71
CA ASP A 288 -23.65 -19.79 11.07
C ASP A 288 -24.67 -19.16 12.02
N TYR A 289 -25.72 -18.55 11.46
CA TYR A 289 -26.60 -17.65 12.20
C TYR A 289 -28.08 -18.00 12.03
N SER A 290 -28.76 -18.25 13.15
CA SER A 290 -30.21 -18.47 13.20
C SER A 290 -30.96 -17.15 13.41
N PHE A 291 -31.99 -16.91 12.60
CA PHE A 291 -32.83 -15.72 12.68
C PHE A 291 -34.29 -16.02 12.33
N GLN A 292 -35.18 -15.12 12.76
CA GLN A 292 -36.61 -15.18 12.46
C GLN A 292 -36.92 -14.23 11.31
N LEU A 293 -37.75 -14.65 10.36
CA LEU A 293 -38.13 -13.86 9.19
C LEU A 293 -39.64 -13.86 9.01
N ALA A 294 -40.24 -12.67 8.83
CA ALA A 294 -41.66 -12.57 8.53
C ALA A 294 -41.98 -13.06 7.11
N SER A 295 -43.23 -13.45 6.87
CA SER A 295 -43.67 -13.93 5.55
C SER A 295 -43.39 -12.87 4.46
N ASN A 296 -42.63 -13.26 3.43
CA ASN A 296 -42.16 -12.44 2.30
C ASN A 296 -41.13 -11.34 2.62
N GLU A 297 -40.54 -11.31 3.81
CA GLU A 297 -39.45 -10.39 4.12
C GLU A 297 -38.14 -10.83 3.42
N LYS A 298 -37.35 -9.89 2.91
CA LYS A 298 -36.06 -10.19 2.27
C LYS A 298 -34.97 -10.33 3.34
N ILE A 299 -33.97 -11.16 3.07
CA ILE A 299 -32.80 -11.34 3.92
C ILE A 299 -31.72 -10.38 3.41
N GLU A 300 -31.40 -9.35 4.19
CA GLU A 300 -30.36 -8.38 3.87
C GLU A 300 -29.11 -8.69 4.68
N ILE A 301 -28.03 -9.04 3.99
CA ILE A 301 -26.74 -9.37 4.60
C ILE A 301 -25.74 -8.30 4.22
N THR A 302 -24.96 -7.84 5.18
CA THR A 302 -23.95 -6.80 4.97
C THR A 302 -22.69 -7.17 5.71
N ALA A 303 -21.56 -7.22 5.01
CA ALA A 303 -20.22 -7.29 5.59
C ALA A 303 -19.56 -5.91 5.49
N LEU A 304 -18.90 -5.49 6.57
CA LEU A 304 -18.15 -4.24 6.66
C LEU A 304 -16.72 -4.59 7.07
N ASP A 305 -15.72 -4.07 6.38
CA ASP A 305 -14.30 -4.27 6.72
C ASP A 305 -13.78 -3.19 7.70
N ALA A 306 -12.49 -3.26 8.05
CA ALA A 306 -11.83 -2.29 8.92
C ALA A 306 -11.62 -0.92 8.26
N ALA A 307 -11.49 -0.87 6.93
CA ALA A 307 -11.38 0.35 6.14
C ALA A 307 -12.71 1.11 6.01
N GLY A 308 -13.84 0.45 6.30
CA GLY A 308 -15.19 0.96 6.16
C GLY A 308 -15.86 0.62 4.82
N ASN A 309 -15.28 -0.26 3.99
CA ASN A 309 -15.94 -0.72 2.77
C ASN A 309 -17.00 -1.78 3.10
N GLN A 310 -18.06 -1.77 2.29
CA GLN A 310 -19.24 -2.60 2.52
C GLN A 310 -19.54 -3.46 1.31
N THR A 311 -19.83 -4.74 1.56
CA THR A 311 -20.49 -5.64 0.59
C THR A 311 -21.87 -6.00 1.11
N ARG A 312 -22.90 -5.87 0.26
CA ARG A 312 -24.30 -6.14 0.60
C ARG A 312 -24.91 -7.17 -0.33
N ALA A 313 -25.57 -8.17 0.24
CA ALA A 313 -26.41 -9.13 -0.46
C ALA A 313 -27.87 -9.00 0.00
N VAL A 314 -28.83 -9.10 -0.93
CA VAL A 314 -30.26 -9.14 -0.61
C VAL A 314 -30.85 -10.39 -1.23
N LEU A 315 -31.32 -11.30 -0.39
CA LEU A 315 -31.79 -12.62 -0.78
C LEU A 315 -33.29 -12.75 -0.49
N SER A 316 -33.97 -13.57 -1.30
CA SER A 316 -35.36 -13.95 -1.01
C SER A 316 -35.36 -15.26 -0.23
N PRO A 317 -36.21 -15.40 0.80
CA PRO A 317 -36.31 -16.66 1.52
C PRO A 317 -36.76 -17.79 0.56
N PRO A 318 -36.18 -18.99 0.70
CA PRO A 318 -36.55 -20.14 -0.14
C PRO A 318 -38.04 -20.46 0.04
N LYS A 319 -38.81 -20.41 -1.06
CA LYS A 319 -40.24 -20.76 -1.06
C LYS A 319 -40.38 -22.28 -1.16
N ASN A 320 -40.93 -22.91 -0.12
CA ASN A 320 -41.29 -24.34 -0.02
C ASN A 320 -40.10 -25.32 0.10
N GLN A 321 -39.45 -25.37 1.28
CA GLN A 321 -38.67 -26.55 1.69
C GLN A 321 -39.43 -27.30 2.81
N PRO A 322 -39.68 -28.62 2.70
CA PRO A 322 -40.24 -29.40 3.80
C PRO A 322 -39.31 -29.50 5.02
N GLU A 323 -39.87 -29.56 6.23
CA GLU A 323 -39.14 -29.59 7.50
C GLU A 323 -38.11 -30.75 7.59
N ILE A 324 -36.90 -30.44 8.05
CA ILE A 324 -35.74 -31.35 8.10
C ILE A 324 -35.94 -32.49 9.14
N SER A 325 -36.89 -32.36 10.07
CA SER A 325 -37.04 -33.23 11.24
C SER A 325 -37.59 -34.65 10.97
N ALA A 326 -38.10 -34.95 9.77
CA ALA A 326 -38.75 -36.23 9.46
C ALA A 326 -37.85 -37.29 8.78
N TYR A 327 -36.57 -36.99 8.51
CA TYR A 327 -35.72 -37.84 7.66
C TYR A 327 -34.36 -38.15 8.31
N LYS A 328 -33.98 -39.45 8.32
CA LYS A 328 -32.75 -39.94 8.95
C LYS A 328 -31.45 -39.32 8.39
N ASN A 329 -31.46 -38.78 7.17
CA ASN A 329 -30.35 -38.05 6.54
C ASN A 329 -30.84 -37.24 5.31
N LYS A 330 -30.01 -36.27 4.84
CA LYS A 330 -30.31 -35.37 3.70
C LYS A 330 -30.61 -36.13 2.40
N GLU A 331 -29.96 -37.27 2.16
CA GLU A 331 -30.12 -38.07 0.94
C GLU A 331 -31.48 -38.78 0.86
N SER A 332 -31.96 -39.33 1.99
CA SER A 332 -33.28 -39.97 2.09
C SER A 332 -34.43 -38.99 1.81
N TYR A 333 -34.25 -37.73 2.18
CA TYR A 333 -35.20 -36.65 1.97
C TYR A 333 -35.33 -36.23 0.49
N TYR A 334 -34.19 -36.04 -0.19
CA TYR A 334 -34.20 -35.72 -1.63
C TYR A 334 -34.69 -36.91 -2.46
N ALA A 335 -34.38 -38.14 -2.04
CA ALA A 335 -34.86 -39.35 -2.69
C ALA A 335 -36.39 -39.46 -2.65
N SER A 336 -37.01 -39.14 -1.52
CA SER A 336 -38.47 -39.19 -1.38
C SER A 336 -39.16 -38.08 -2.17
N LEU A 337 -38.62 -36.86 -2.16
CA LEU A 337 -39.16 -35.73 -2.94
C LEU A 337 -39.19 -36.01 -4.45
N VAL A 338 -38.11 -36.57 -4.98
CA VAL A 338 -38.01 -36.91 -6.41
C VAL A 338 -38.88 -38.13 -6.73
N SER A 339 -38.94 -39.13 -5.86
CA SER A 339 -39.82 -40.28 -6.00
C SER A 339 -41.30 -39.88 -6.06
N ASP A 340 -41.74 -39.03 -5.13
CA ASP A 340 -43.13 -38.58 -5.07
C ASP A 340 -43.49 -37.76 -6.32
N ALA A 341 -42.61 -36.85 -6.75
CA ALA A 341 -42.82 -36.06 -7.96
C ALA A 341 -42.95 -36.96 -9.22
N LEU A 342 -42.13 -38.00 -9.34
CA LEU A 342 -42.19 -38.94 -10.46
C LEU A 342 -43.44 -39.82 -10.41
N TYR A 343 -43.86 -40.24 -9.22
CA TYR A 343 -45.11 -40.98 -9.04
C TYR A 343 -46.34 -40.15 -9.43
N TYR A 344 -46.43 -38.89 -8.96
CA TYR A 344 -47.52 -37.98 -9.34
C TYR A 344 -47.50 -37.57 -10.81
N ALA A 345 -46.35 -37.67 -11.47
CA ALA A 345 -46.22 -37.52 -12.92
C ALA A 345 -46.64 -38.79 -13.72
N GLY A 346 -47.19 -39.81 -13.04
CA GLY A 346 -47.76 -41.01 -13.66
C GLY A 346 -46.80 -42.20 -13.77
N MET A 347 -45.65 -42.16 -13.10
CA MET A 347 -44.69 -43.26 -13.08
C MET A 347 -45.06 -44.30 -12.03
N ASP A 348 -44.84 -45.59 -12.30
CA ASP A 348 -45.11 -46.67 -11.34
C ASP A 348 -44.33 -46.45 -10.03
N LYS A 349 -44.96 -46.75 -8.89
CA LYS A 349 -44.42 -46.42 -7.56
C LYS A 349 -43.05 -47.05 -7.31
N ASN A 350 -42.84 -48.31 -7.71
CA ASN A 350 -41.56 -48.97 -7.50
C ASN A 350 -40.46 -48.41 -8.44
N GLN A 351 -40.83 -47.98 -9.65
CA GLN A 351 -39.91 -47.31 -10.58
C GLN A 351 -39.57 -45.89 -10.12
N ALA A 352 -40.54 -45.16 -9.57
CA ALA A 352 -40.38 -43.83 -9.01
C ALA A 352 -39.48 -43.86 -7.78
N GLU A 353 -39.64 -44.86 -6.89
CA GLU A 353 -38.76 -45.05 -5.73
C GLU A 353 -37.33 -45.43 -6.14
N GLN A 354 -37.16 -46.31 -7.14
CA GLN A 354 -35.83 -46.64 -7.66
C GLN A 354 -35.16 -45.43 -8.32
N ARG A 355 -35.91 -44.63 -9.09
CA ARG A 355 -35.38 -43.41 -9.73
C ARG A 355 -35.12 -42.29 -8.74
N GLY A 356 -35.97 -42.11 -7.73
CA GLY A 356 -35.75 -41.17 -6.64
C GLY A 356 -34.47 -41.49 -5.88
N ARG A 357 -34.22 -42.76 -5.57
CA ARG A 357 -32.94 -43.21 -4.97
C ARG A 357 -31.75 -43.06 -5.92
N ALA A 358 -31.93 -43.27 -7.23
CA ALA A 358 -30.85 -43.10 -8.21
C ALA A 358 -30.50 -41.64 -8.52
N ILE A 359 -31.47 -40.72 -8.41
CA ILE A 359 -31.29 -39.27 -8.61
C ILE A 359 -30.76 -38.59 -7.33
N ALA A 360 -31.13 -39.10 -6.16
CA ALA A 360 -30.64 -38.62 -4.86
C ALA A 360 -29.36 -39.32 -4.38
N ALA A 361 -28.97 -40.44 -4.99
CA ALA A 361 -27.59 -40.88 -4.94
C ALA A 361 -26.75 -39.77 -5.59
N PRO A 362 -25.64 -39.31 -4.98
CA PRO A 362 -24.76 -38.36 -5.64
C PRO A 362 -24.42 -38.95 -7.03
N PRO A 363 -24.41 -38.14 -8.10
CA PRO A 363 -23.95 -38.62 -9.39
C PRO A 363 -22.62 -39.33 -9.15
N PRO A 364 -22.33 -40.46 -9.83
CA PRO A 364 -21.02 -41.06 -9.70
C PRO A 364 -20.02 -39.94 -9.96
N VAL A 365 -19.28 -39.57 -8.91
CA VAL A 365 -18.20 -38.60 -9.01
C VAL A 365 -17.19 -39.30 -9.90
N LYS A 366 -17.30 -39.08 -11.22
CA LYS A 366 -16.10 -39.10 -12.04
C LYS A 366 -15.20 -38.08 -11.37
N SER A 367 -14.07 -38.54 -10.85
CA SER A 367 -13.16 -37.72 -10.05
C SER A 367 -12.95 -36.37 -10.72
N ARG A 368 -13.32 -35.29 -10.03
CA ARG A 368 -12.94 -33.91 -10.39
C ARG A 368 -11.44 -33.64 -10.15
N TYR A 369 -10.67 -34.70 -9.97
CA TYR A 369 -9.27 -34.69 -9.56
C TYR A 369 -8.48 -35.54 -10.55
N CYS A 370 -7.41 -34.95 -11.03
CA CYS A 370 -6.51 -35.56 -11.98
C CYS A 370 -5.60 -36.52 -11.23
N GLU A 371 -5.59 -37.79 -11.65
CA GLU A 371 -4.70 -38.82 -11.11
C GLU A 371 -3.23 -38.60 -11.52
N SER A 372 -2.97 -37.60 -12.37
CA SER A 372 -1.65 -37.15 -12.80
C SER A 372 -1.58 -35.61 -12.86
N LEU A 373 -0.38 -35.07 -13.09
CA LEU A 373 -0.19 -33.62 -13.30
C LEU A 373 -0.95 -33.10 -14.53
N GLY A 374 -1.47 -33.97 -15.39
CA GLY A 374 -2.15 -33.62 -16.64
C GLY A 374 -1.18 -33.36 -17.78
N GLU A 375 -1.72 -33.09 -18.97
CA GLU A 375 -0.90 -32.78 -20.14
C GLU A 375 -0.50 -31.30 -20.14
N TYR A 376 0.71 -31.02 -20.64
CA TYR A 376 1.21 -29.67 -20.76
C TYR A 376 1.12 -29.19 -22.22
N TYR A 377 0.51 -28.02 -22.38
CA TYR A 377 0.39 -27.29 -23.63
C TYR A 377 1.17 -25.98 -23.54
N ALA A 378 1.70 -25.52 -24.67
CA ALA A 378 2.31 -24.20 -24.74
C ALA A 378 1.90 -23.42 -25.99
N LEU A 379 1.66 -22.13 -25.82
CA LEU A 379 1.54 -21.16 -26.90
C LEU A 379 2.68 -20.14 -26.75
N ILE A 380 3.64 -20.18 -27.66
CA ILE A 380 4.89 -19.43 -27.58
C ILE A 380 4.98 -18.50 -28.79
N THR A 381 5.14 -17.20 -28.56
CA THR A 381 5.22 -16.19 -29.60
C THR A 381 6.47 -15.32 -29.42
N GLY A 382 7.24 -15.12 -30.49
CA GLY A 382 8.43 -14.27 -30.50
C GLY A 382 8.52 -13.44 -31.78
N ILE A 383 8.56 -12.11 -31.67
CA ILE A 383 8.52 -11.23 -32.86
C ILE A 383 9.71 -10.29 -32.86
N ASN A 384 10.59 -10.43 -33.85
CA ASN A 384 11.69 -9.51 -34.11
C ASN A 384 11.34 -8.53 -35.23
N GLU A 385 10.79 -9.05 -36.33
CA GLU A 385 10.67 -8.34 -37.61
C GLU A 385 9.28 -7.73 -37.79
N TYR A 386 9.06 -6.55 -37.20
CA TYR A 386 7.79 -5.83 -37.29
C TYR A 386 7.63 -5.01 -38.57
N GLU A 387 6.40 -4.91 -39.09
CA GLU A 387 6.09 -4.09 -40.28
C GLU A 387 6.22 -2.58 -40.03
N GLN A 388 5.75 -2.11 -38.87
CA GLN A 388 5.72 -0.67 -38.51
C GLN A 388 6.48 -0.33 -37.23
N TRP A 389 6.78 -1.32 -36.39
CA TRP A 389 7.47 -1.11 -35.11
C TRP A 389 8.98 -1.32 -35.26
N PRO A 390 9.80 -0.79 -34.34
CA PRO A 390 11.24 -1.04 -34.37
C PRO A 390 11.56 -2.54 -34.34
N VAL A 391 12.54 -2.96 -35.14
CA VAL A 391 13.01 -4.35 -35.16
C VAL A 391 13.69 -4.69 -33.83
N LEU A 392 13.33 -5.84 -33.26
CA LEU A 392 13.97 -6.40 -32.07
C LEU A 392 15.00 -7.47 -32.46
N LYS A 393 15.92 -7.79 -31.55
CA LYS A 393 16.99 -8.78 -31.82
C LYS A 393 16.77 -10.14 -31.14
N THR A 394 16.16 -10.16 -29.95
CA THR A 394 16.21 -11.36 -29.09
C THR A 394 14.90 -12.14 -29.03
N ALA A 395 13.75 -11.55 -29.33
CA ALA A 395 12.43 -12.13 -29.06
C ALA A 395 12.20 -13.49 -29.75
N VAL A 396 12.69 -13.67 -30.98
CA VAL A 396 12.64 -14.98 -31.66
C VAL A 396 13.50 -16.02 -30.96
N ASN A 397 14.71 -15.67 -30.54
CA ASN A 397 15.59 -16.57 -29.81
C ASN A 397 14.99 -16.92 -28.45
N ASP A 398 14.39 -15.94 -27.76
CA ASP A 398 13.70 -16.13 -26.48
C ASP A 398 12.57 -17.16 -26.60
N ALA A 399 11.72 -17.03 -27.63
CA ALA A 399 10.66 -17.98 -27.92
C ALA A 399 11.19 -19.39 -28.28
N MET A 400 12.23 -19.48 -29.09
CA MET A 400 12.85 -20.76 -29.46
C MET A 400 13.48 -21.46 -28.26
N GLY A 401 14.20 -20.72 -27.41
CA GLY A 401 14.80 -21.23 -26.18
C GLY A 401 13.74 -21.73 -25.20
N MET A 402 12.62 -21.00 -25.07
CA MET A 402 11.50 -21.41 -24.21
C MET A 402 10.88 -22.72 -24.70
N LYS A 403 10.66 -22.85 -26.01
CA LYS A 403 10.17 -24.10 -26.59
C LYS A 403 11.12 -25.27 -26.30
N ASP A 404 12.41 -25.09 -26.58
CA ASP A 404 13.42 -26.15 -26.41
C ASP A 404 13.46 -26.66 -24.97
N VAL A 405 13.56 -25.77 -23.98
CA VAL A 405 13.67 -26.18 -22.57
C VAL A 405 12.40 -26.87 -22.07
N LEU A 406 11.21 -26.39 -22.46
CA LEU A 406 9.95 -27.00 -22.03
C LEU A 406 9.79 -28.42 -22.58
N VAL A 407 10.11 -28.63 -23.87
CA VAL A 407 10.01 -29.94 -24.51
C VAL A 407 11.09 -30.89 -23.98
N ARG A 408 12.35 -30.44 -23.95
CA ARG A 408 13.50 -31.27 -23.59
C ARG A 408 13.52 -31.65 -22.11
N ARG A 409 13.04 -30.77 -21.21
CA ARG A 409 13.22 -30.93 -19.76
C ARG A 409 11.95 -31.11 -18.95
N TYR A 410 10.81 -30.61 -19.43
CA TYR A 410 9.59 -30.53 -18.61
C TYR A 410 8.42 -31.34 -19.17
N GLY A 411 8.68 -32.18 -20.19
CA GLY A 411 7.70 -33.15 -20.69
C GLY A 411 6.58 -32.54 -21.53
N PHE A 412 6.76 -31.33 -22.05
CA PHE A 412 5.85 -30.77 -23.05
C PHE A 412 6.01 -31.56 -24.35
N LYS A 413 4.92 -32.17 -24.82
CA LYS A 413 4.95 -32.89 -26.10
C LYS A 413 5.02 -31.89 -27.25
N GLU A 414 5.82 -32.19 -28.26
CA GLU A 414 6.05 -31.31 -29.41
C GLU A 414 4.73 -30.93 -30.10
N GLU A 415 3.78 -31.87 -30.22
CA GLU A 415 2.45 -31.64 -30.80
C GLU A 415 1.52 -30.73 -29.97
N ASN A 416 1.85 -30.50 -28.70
CA ASN A 416 1.11 -29.64 -27.79
C ASN A 416 1.72 -28.23 -27.68
N VAL A 417 2.84 -27.97 -28.39
CA VAL A 417 3.52 -26.68 -28.39
C VAL A 417 3.31 -25.96 -29.73
N VAL A 418 2.59 -24.84 -29.69
CA VAL A 418 2.42 -23.94 -30.83
C VAL A 418 3.45 -22.83 -30.72
N LEU A 419 4.30 -22.70 -31.75
CA LEU A 419 5.30 -21.63 -31.87
C LEU A 419 4.93 -20.71 -33.04
N ARG A 420 4.86 -19.40 -32.78
CA ARG A 420 4.70 -18.36 -33.80
C ARG A 420 5.87 -17.39 -33.74
N ILE A 421 6.57 -17.23 -34.87
CA ILE A 421 7.68 -16.29 -34.98
C ILE A 421 7.46 -15.30 -36.12
N ASN A 422 7.87 -14.04 -35.93
CA ASN A 422 7.85 -12.98 -36.94
C ASN A 422 6.51 -12.92 -37.72
N GLU A 423 6.54 -13.14 -39.04
CA GLU A 423 5.41 -13.05 -39.96
C GLU A 423 4.26 -14.01 -39.63
N GLN A 424 4.52 -15.07 -38.85
CA GLN A 424 3.52 -16.03 -38.40
C GLN A 424 2.66 -15.50 -37.25
N ALA A 425 3.07 -14.39 -36.62
CA ALA A 425 2.43 -13.81 -35.44
C ALA A 425 1.64 -12.54 -35.80
N ASP A 426 0.76 -12.64 -36.80
CA ASP A 426 -0.20 -11.59 -37.13
C ASP A 426 -1.39 -11.58 -36.15
N TRP A 427 -2.12 -10.46 -36.12
CA TRP A 427 -3.22 -10.23 -35.18
C TRP A 427 -4.29 -11.34 -35.20
N ASN A 428 -4.71 -11.80 -36.39
CA ASN A 428 -5.73 -12.83 -36.51
C ASN A 428 -5.20 -14.17 -36.00
N THR A 429 -3.97 -14.51 -36.38
CA THR A 429 -3.34 -15.77 -35.99
C THR A 429 -3.15 -15.85 -34.48
N MET A 430 -2.60 -14.81 -33.86
CA MET A 430 -2.41 -14.76 -32.40
C MET A 430 -3.73 -14.91 -31.64
N LEU A 431 -4.78 -14.16 -32.02
CA LEU A 431 -6.07 -14.22 -31.34
C LEU A 431 -6.76 -15.58 -31.53
N ASN A 432 -6.65 -16.15 -32.73
CA ASN A 432 -7.19 -17.47 -33.03
C ASN A 432 -6.44 -18.57 -32.24
N ASP A 433 -5.11 -18.52 -32.18
CA ASP A 433 -4.31 -19.48 -31.42
C ASP A 433 -4.65 -19.44 -29.92
N LEU A 434 -4.83 -18.24 -29.34
CA LEU A 434 -5.27 -18.09 -27.94
C LEU A 434 -6.62 -18.78 -27.70
N ARG A 435 -7.60 -18.58 -28.58
CA ARG A 435 -8.93 -19.20 -28.48
C ARG A 435 -8.91 -20.71 -28.72
N GLN A 436 -8.17 -21.16 -29.73
CA GLN A 436 -8.05 -22.58 -30.03
C GLN A 436 -7.37 -23.32 -28.89
N MET A 437 -6.30 -22.75 -28.33
CA MET A 437 -5.62 -23.36 -27.20
C MET A 437 -6.54 -23.43 -25.99
N ALA A 438 -7.23 -22.34 -25.67
CA ALA A 438 -8.22 -22.32 -24.59
C ALA A 438 -9.33 -23.37 -24.74
N GLY A 439 -9.80 -23.62 -25.97
CA GLY A 439 -10.86 -24.59 -26.27
C GLY A 439 -10.41 -26.06 -26.35
N ARG A 440 -9.10 -26.34 -26.40
CA ARG A 440 -8.56 -27.71 -26.49
C ARG A 440 -8.28 -28.35 -25.13
N LEU A 441 -8.17 -27.56 -24.06
CA LEU A 441 -7.80 -28.04 -22.73
C LEU A 441 -8.92 -28.85 -22.09
N THR A 442 -8.53 -29.88 -21.34
CA THR A 442 -9.39 -30.61 -20.41
C THR A 442 -9.25 -30.09 -18.97
N GLU A 443 -10.09 -30.58 -18.05
CA GLU A 443 -10.04 -30.22 -16.62
C GLU A 443 -8.71 -30.55 -15.92
N CYS A 444 -7.84 -31.32 -16.57
CA CYS A 444 -6.54 -31.70 -16.04
C CYS A 444 -5.35 -31.01 -16.66
N ASP A 445 -5.55 -30.36 -17.81
CA ASP A 445 -4.44 -29.88 -18.62
C ASP A 445 -3.90 -28.54 -18.12
N ASN A 446 -2.63 -28.32 -18.42
CA ASN A 446 -1.89 -27.12 -18.06
C ASN A 446 -1.51 -26.36 -19.34
N LEU A 447 -1.64 -25.04 -19.32
CA LEU A 447 -1.28 -24.18 -20.44
C LEU A 447 -0.27 -23.11 -20.01
N LEU A 448 0.89 -23.08 -20.68
CA LEU A 448 1.85 -21.99 -20.60
C LEU A 448 1.76 -21.12 -21.85
N ILE A 449 1.53 -19.82 -21.66
CA ILE A 449 1.52 -18.84 -22.74
C ILE A 449 2.75 -17.95 -22.57
N TYR A 450 3.63 -17.93 -23.57
CA TYR A 450 4.84 -17.11 -23.57
C TYR A 450 4.79 -16.11 -24.72
N PHE A 451 5.00 -14.83 -24.42
CA PHE A 451 5.07 -13.77 -25.43
C PHE A 451 6.34 -12.93 -25.23
N ALA A 452 7.15 -12.82 -26.27
CA ALA A 452 8.28 -11.90 -26.37
C ALA A 452 8.10 -10.97 -27.58
N GLY A 453 8.13 -9.66 -27.36
CA GLY A 453 7.94 -8.66 -28.40
C GLY A 453 7.58 -7.28 -27.86
N HIS A 454 7.15 -6.38 -28.74
CA HIS A 454 6.64 -5.07 -28.33
C HIS A 454 5.35 -5.19 -27.53
N GLY A 455 5.28 -4.40 -26.45
CA GLY A 455 4.07 -4.12 -25.71
C GLY A 455 3.81 -2.62 -25.69
N LYS A 456 2.53 -2.23 -25.68
CA LYS A 456 2.14 -0.82 -25.53
C LYS A 456 1.12 -0.67 -24.43
N VAL A 457 1.37 0.27 -23.53
CA VAL A 457 0.38 0.72 -22.53
C VAL A 457 -0.41 1.87 -23.13
N ASP A 458 -1.74 1.76 -23.10
CA ASP A 458 -2.65 2.84 -23.39
C ASP A 458 -2.68 3.81 -22.20
N PRO A 459 -2.27 5.08 -22.36
CA PRO A 459 -2.24 6.05 -21.27
C PRO A 459 -3.63 6.42 -20.72
N LEU A 460 -4.72 6.19 -21.49
CA LEU A 460 -6.08 6.52 -21.07
C LEU A 460 -6.66 5.45 -20.13
N THR A 461 -6.49 4.18 -20.48
CA THR A 461 -7.04 3.05 -19.73
C THR A 461 -6.03 2.43 -18.77
N ASN A 462 -4.76 2.82 -18.90
CA ASN A 462 -3.60 2.14 -18.32
C ASN A 462 -3.54 0.65 -18.70
N GLY A 463 -4.22 0.22 -19.78
CA GLY A 463 -4.28 -1.16 -20.26
C GLY A 463 -3.09 -1.50 -21.16
N GLY A 464 -2.55 -2.71 -21.04
CA GLY A 464 -1.46 -3.20 -21.88
C GLY A 464 -1.99 -3.91 -23.13
N SER A 465 -1.19 -3.94 -24.19
CA SER A 465 -1.46 -4.72 -25.41
C SER A 465 -0.17 -5.33 -25.94
N TRP A 466 -0.26 -6.56 -26.43
CA TRP A 466 0.78 -7.20 -27.25
C TRP A 466 0.65 -6.71 -28.68
N ILE A 467 1.78 -6.40 -29.30
CA ILE A 467 1.83 -5.90 -30.68
C ILE A 467 2.13 -7.09 -31.61
N PRO A 468 1.21 -7.45 -32.52
CA PRO A 468 1.46 -8.43 -33.58
C PRO A 468 2.39 -7.86 -34.66
N VAL A 469 2.90 -8.71 -35.55
CA VAL A 469 3.81 -8.31 -36.64
C VAL A 469 3.23 -7.20 -37.54
N ASN A 470 1.93 -7.28 -37.81
CA ASN A 470 1.14 -6.32 -38.62
C ASN A 470 0.42 -5.26 -37.77
N GLY A 471 0.78 -5.11 -36.48
CA GLY A 471 0.23 -4.09 -35.60
C GLY A 471 0.64 -2.69 -36.03
N SER A 472 -0.31 -1.78 -36.21
CA SER A 472 -0.02 -0.40 -36.60
C SER A 472 0.42 0.46 -35.42
N LEU A 473 1.40 1.35 -35.61
CA LEU A 473 1.88 2.27 -34.57
C LEU A 473 0.78 3.17 -33.97
N ASN A 474 -0.21 3.55 -34.78
CA ASN A 474 -1.20 4.58 -34.45
C ASN A 474 -2.63 4.04 -34.39
N ASN A 475 -2.83 2.72 -34.44
CA ASN A 475 -4.17 2.12 -34.40
C ASN A 475 -4.23 0.93 -33.45
N ALA A 476 -4.67 1.19 -32.22
CA ALA A 476 -4.77 0.19 -31.15
C ALA A 476 -5.72 -0.98 -31.47
N THR A 477 -6.65 -0.82 -32.43
CA THR A 477 -7.55 -1.92 -32.86
C THR A 477 -6.81 -3.08 -33.55
N THR A 478 -5.57 -2.85 -33.98
CA THR A 478 -4.70 -3.85 -34.61
C THR A 478 -3.79 -4.56 -33.59
N TRP A 479 -3.96 -4.31 -32.29
CA TRP A 479 -3.18 -4.91 -31.22
C TRP A 479 -4.01 -5.97 -30.48
N VAL A 480 -3.33 -6.88 -29.78
CA VAL A 480 -3.99 -7.86 -28.91
C VAL A 480 -3.99 -7.29 -27.50
N SER A 481 -5.15 -6.80 -27.05
CA SER A 481 -5.26 -6.19 -25.73
C SER A 481 -5.18 -7.23 -24.61
N ASN A 482 -4.57 -6.85 -23.49
CA ASN A 482 -4.53 -7.71 -22.31
C ASN A 482 -5.92 -8.01 -21.77
N SER A 483 -6.87 -7.10 -21.93
CA SER A 483 -8.28 -7.32 -21.59
C SER A 483 -8.88 -8.47 -22.40
N ALA A 484 -8.59 -8.56 -23.70
CA ALA A 484 -9.07 -9.67 -24.53
C ALA A 484 -8.46 -11.02 -24.11
N ILE A 485 -7.17 -11.02 -23.76
CA ILE A 485 -6.49 -12.21 -23.22
C ILE A 485 -7.13 -12.62 -21.89
N THR A 486 -7.29 -11.67 -20.97
CA THR A 486 -7.93 -11.90 -19.67
C THR A 486 -9.36 -12.41 -19.83
N GLU A 487 -10.15 -11.85 -20.73
CA GLU A 487 -11.53 -12.28 -20.99
C GLU A 487 -11.59 -13.75 -21.43
N ILE A 488 -10.71 -14.16 -22.35
CA ILE A 488 -10.62 -15.55 -22.81
C ILE A 488 -10.32 -16.48 -21.62
N PHE A 489 -9.22 -16.24 -20.90
CA PHE A 489 -8.75 -17.17 -19.87
C PHE A 489 -9.48 -17.04 -18.52
N SER A 490 -10.31 -16.01 -18.35
CA SER A 490 -11.22 -15.88 -17.20
C SER A 490 -12.55 -16.57 -17.42
N SER A 491 -12.88 -16.98 -18.65
CA SER A 491 -14.14 -17.63 -18.98
C SER A 491 -14.28 -19.00 -18.33
N GLU A 492 -15.45 -19.30 -17.78
CA GLU A 492 -15.79 -20.63 -17.23
C GLU A 492 -15.76 -21.74 -18.29
N GLY A 493 -15.88 -21.38 -19.58
CA GLY A 493 -15.73 -22.31 -20.69
C GLY A 493 -14.29 -22.81 -20.90
N VAL A 494 -13.30 -22.11 -20.34
CA VAL A 494 -11.89 -22.54 -20.37
C VAL A 494 -11.63 -23.43 -19.16
N ILE A 495 -11.84 -24.72 -19.35
CA ILE A 495 -11.84 -25.72 -18.27
C ILE A 495 -10.43 -26.15 -17.81
N GLY A 496 -9.38 -25.72 -18.50
CA GLY A 496 -7.97 -25.98 -18.14
C GLY A 496 -7.66 -25.74 -16.66
N LYS A 497 -6.86 -26.63 -16.09
CA LYS A 497 -6.50 -26.64 -14.67
C LYS A 497 -5.59 -25.46 -14.34
N ASN A 498 -4.35 -25.49 -14.80
CA ASN A 498 -3.38 -24.43 -14.53
C ASN A 498 -3.05 -23.67 -15.80
N ILE A 499 -3.22 -22.35 -15.78
CA ILE A 499 -2.85 -21.48 -16.89
C ILE A 499 -1.90 -20.41 -16.38
N VAL A 500 -0.74 -20.29 -17.00
CA VAL A 500 0.23 -19.25 -16.73
C VAL A 500 0.53 -18.45 -17.99
N ILE A 501 0.51 -17.13 -17.88
CA ILE A 501 0.89 -16.20 -18.94
C ILE A 501 2.20 -15.53 -18.53
N ILE A 502 3.25 -15.70 -19.34
CA ILE A 502 4.57 -15.11 -19.14
C ILE A 502 4.81 -14.12 -20.28
N ALA A 503 4.79 -12.83 -19.97
CA ALA A 503 4.98 -11.76 -20.94
C ALA A 503 6.33 -11.08 -20.73
N ASP A 504 7.25 -11.27 -21.67
CA ASP A 504 8.44 -10.44 -21.80
C ASP A 504 8.08 -9.17 -22.59
N SER A 505 7.15 -8.39 -22.02
CA SER A 505 6.67 -7.11 -22.54
C SER A 505 5.80 -6.43 -21.46
N CYS A 506 5.37 -5.19 -21.69
CA CYS A 506 4.47 -4.52 -20.76
C CYS A 506 3.12 -5.26 -20.69
N TYR A 507 2.75 -5.72 -19.50
CA TYR A 507 1.42 -6.20 -19.20
C TYR A 507 0.82 -5.40 -18.04
N SER A 508 -0.35 -4.80 -18.24
CA SER A 508 -0.92 -3.88 -17.24
C SER A 508 -1.28 -4.58 -15.93
N GLY A 509 -0.74 -4.06 -14.82
CA GLY A 509 -1.01 -4.54 -13.47
C GLY A 509 -2.40 -4.18 -12.92
N THR A 510 -3.16 -3.26 -13.56
CA THR A 510 -4.52 -2.90 -13.07
C THR A 510 -5.52 -4.06 -13.19
N LEU A 511 -5.26 -4.97 -14.12
CA LEU A 511 -6.08 -6.17 -14.38
C LEU A 511 -5.71 -7.35 -13.47
N LEU A 512 -4.66 -7.24 -12.67
CA LEU A 512 -4.14 -8.32 -11.82
C LEU A 512 -4.61 -8.15 -10.36
N ARG A 513 -4.78 -9.27 -9.66
CA ARG A 513 -4.83 -9.35 -8.20
C ARG A 513 -3.41 -9.63 -7.68
N GLU A 514 -2.98 -8.88 -6.67
CA GLU A 514 -1.75 -9.21 -5.92
C GLU A 514 -2.04 -10.42 -5.01
N GLY A 515 -1.15 -11.40 -5.03
CA GLY A 515 -1.34 -12.64 -4.26
C GLY A 515 -0.38 -13.71 -4.73
N SER A 516 0.74 -13.86 -4.03
CA SER A 516 1.63 -15.02 -4.20
C SER A 516 1.16 -16.14 -3.28
N THR A 517 1.13 -17.36 -3.79
CA THR A 517 0.95 -18.57 -2.98
C THR A 517 2.22 -19.39 -2.97
N THR A 518 3.37 -18.71 -2.83
CA THR A 518 4.66 -19.39 -2.73
C THR A 518 4.68 -20.30 -1.50
N VAL A 519 5.13 -21.54 -1.72
CA VAL A 519 5.40 -22.49 -0.64
C VAL A 519 6.84 -22.28 -0.18
N SER A 520 7.07 -22.22 1.13
CA SER A 520 8.42 -22.09 1.67
C SER A 520 9.25 -23.32 1.35
N ASP A 521 10.42 -23.10 0.77
CA ASP A 521 11.39 -24.13 0.39
C ASP A 521 11.96 -24.93 1.59
N THR A 522 11.66 -24.51 2.83
CA THR A 522 12.12 -25.16 4.06
C THR A 522 11.09 -26.12 4.67
N GLU A 523 9.90 -26.25 4.08
CA GLU A 523 8.88 -27.18 4.57
C GLU A 523 9.27 -28.64 4.26
N GLU A 524 9.18 -29.51 5.27
CA GLU A 524 9.49 -30.94 5.15
C GLU A 524 8.61 -31.63 4.08
N ASP A 525 7.40 -31.10 3.83
CA ASP A 525 6.41 -31.57 2.86
C ASP A 525 6.30 -30.71 1.58
N TYR A 526 7.31 -29.91 1.25
CA TYR A 526 7.31 -28.98 0.10
C TYR A 526 6.73 -29.61 -1.19
N GLN A 527 7.18 -30.82 -1.53
CA GLN A 527 6.76 -31.50 -2.75
C GLN A 527 5.28 -31.90 -2.71
N THR A 528 4.80 -32.47 -1.60
CA THR A 528 3.40 -32.83 -1.40
C THR A 528 2.50 -31.60 -1.48
N ARG A 529 2.95 -30.48 -0.90
CA ARG A 529 2.22 -29.21 -0.92
C ARG A 529 2.13 -28.62 -2.33
N LEU A 530 3.20 -28.70 -3.11
CA LEU A 530 3.16 -28.29 -4.52
C LEU A 530 2.19 -29.13 -5.34
N LEU A 531 2.14 -30.44 -5.13
CA LEU A 531 1.19 -31.30 -5.83
C LEU A 531 -0.26 -30.99 -5.45
N GLU A 532 -0.52 -30.66 -4.18
CA GLU A 532 -1.84 -30.19 -3.74
C GLU A 532 -2.21 -28.88 -4.44
N LEU A 533 -1.31 -27.89 -4.48
CA LEU A 533 -1.57 -26.61 -5.15
C LEU A 533 -1.68 -26.76 -6.67
N GLY A 534 -0.91 -27.64 -7.28
CA GLY A 534 -1.00 -28.00 -8.71
C GLY A 534 -2.22 -28.83 -9.06
N SER A 535 -2.98 -29.32 -8.07
CA SER A 535 -4.29 -29.96 -8.30
C SER A 535 -5.44 -28.95 -8.38
N LYS A 536 -5.23 -27.73 -7.85
CA LYS A 536 -6.22 -26.65 -7.88
C LYS A 536 -6.09 -25.83 -9.16
N LYS A 537 -7.18 -25.18 -9.58
CA LYS A 537 -7.14 -24.30 -10.74
C LYS A 537 -6.31 -23.05 -10.48
N SER A 538 -5.58 -22.58 -11.49
CA SER A 538 -4.78 -21.34 -11.40
C SER A 538 -4.84 -20.50 -12.67
N ARG A 539 -4.77 -19.17 -12.52
CA ARG A 539 -4.69 -18.19 -13.62
C ARG A 539 -3.59 -17.17 -13.31
N GLN A 540 -2.34 -17.57 -13.46
CA GLN A 540 -1.16 -16.79 -13.09
C GLN A 540 -0.65 -15.93 -14.25
N ILE A 541 -0.09 -14.77 -13.94
CA ILE A 541 0.55 -13.85 -14.89
C ILE A 541 1.91 -13.43 -14.34
N ILE A 542 2.93 -13.52 -15.18
CA ILE A 542 4.30 -13.10 -14.90
C ILE A 542 4.73 -12.15 -16.01
N THR A 543 5.39 -11.05 -15.65
CA THR A 543 5.79 -9.99 -16.58
C THR A 543 7.21 -9.53 -16.28
N SER A 544 7.96 -9.03 -17.26
CA SER A 544 9.33 -8.51 -17.04
C SER A 544 9.36 -7.16 -16.30
N GLY A 545 8.24 -6.44 -16.27
CA GLY A 545 7.95 -5.31 -15.37
C GLY A 545 8.83 -4.05 -15.52
N GLY A 546 9.18 -3.70 -16.76
CA GLY A 546 9.63 -2.36 -17.16
C GLY A 546 8.59 -1.60 -17.98
N ASN A 547 8.69 -0.28 -18.04
CA ASN A 547 7.95 0.57 -19.01
C ASN A 547 8.58 0.53 -20.43
N GLU A 548 9.66 -0.22 -20.59
CA GLU A 548 10.47 -0.30 -21.81
C GLU A 548 10.28 -1.67 -22.49
N PRO A 549 10.39 -1.74 -23.83
CA PRO A 549 10.21 -3.00 -24.58
C PRO A 549 11.29 -4.04 -24.24
N VAL A 550 11.17 -5.26 -24.80
CA VAL A 550 12.21 -6.30 -24.72
C VAL A 550 13.58 -5.67 -24.98
N ALA A 551 14.51 -5.85 -24.05
CA ALA A 551 15.82 -5.22 -24.14
C ALA A 551 16.64 -5.84 -25.30
N ASP A 552 17.02 -5.03 -26.28
CA ASP A 552 17.89 -5.43 -27.40
C ASP A 552 19.33 -5.80 -26.99
N SER A 553 19.69 -5.60 -25.71
CA SER A 553 21.03 -5.76 -25.15
C SER A 553 21.07 -6.72 -23.96
N GLY A 554 20.45 -7.89 -24.09
CA GLY A 554 20.56 -8.95 -23.07
C GLY A 554 21.82 -9.81 -23.21
N MET A 555 21.83 -10.97 -22.54
CA MET A 555 22.97 -11.90 -22.49
C MET A 555 22.69 -13.13 -23.33
N ASP A 556 23.73 -13.71 -23.94
CA ASP A 556 23.66 -14.94 -24.75
C ASP A 556 22.57 -14.92 -25.84
N ASN A 557 22.40 -13.77 -26.52
CA ASN A 557 21.37 -13.52 -27.54
C ASN A 557 19.91 -13.62 -27.07
N HIS A 558 19.70 -13.58 -25.76
CA HIS A 558 18.38 -13.50 -25.13
C HIS A 558 18.14 -12.14 -24.49
N SER A 559 16.88 -11.77 -24.27
CA SER A 559 16.56 -10.62 -23.41
C SER A 559 17.08 -10.87 -21.99
N ILE A 560 17.24 -9.84 -21.16
CA ILE A 560 17.69 -10.04 -19.76
C ILE A 560 16.70 -10.91 -18.98
N PHE A 561 15.40 -10.67 -19.16
CA PHE A 561 14.36 -11.44 -18.49
C PHE A 561 14.33 -12.90 -18.98
N ALA A 562 14.29 -13.10 -20.30
CA ALA A 562 14.28 -14.41 -20.92
C ALA A 562 15.54 -15.20 -20.56
N TYR A 563 16.72 -14.57 -20.59
CA TYR A 563 17.99 -15.18 -20.21
C TYR A 563 17.92 -15.82 -18.82
N TYR A 564 17.51 -15.05 -17.80
CA TYR A 564 17.46 -15.56 -16.44
C TYR A 564 16.34 -16.59 -16.24
N LEU A 565 15.20 -16.43 -16.92
CA LEU A 565 14.12 -17.42 -16.89
C LEU A 565 14.56 -18.76 -17.52
N LEU A 566 15.12 -18.72 -18.73
CA LEU A 566 15.64 -19.90 -19.44
C LEU A 566 16.74 -20.57 -18.63
N ARG A 567 17.67 -19.80 -18.08
CA ARG A 567 18.71 -20.32 -17.20
C ARG A 567 18.14 -20.99 -15.95
N SER A 568 17.12 -20.42 -15.33
CA SER A 568 16.49 -21.01 -14.14
C SER A 568 15.84 -22.35 -14.48
N LEU A 569 15.18 -22.45 -15.64
CA LEU A 569 14.62 -23.70 -16.17
C LEU A 569 15.73 -24.72 -16.50
N GLU A 570 16.84 -24.26 -17.08
CA GLU A 570 17.98 -25.08 -17.49
C GLU A 570 18.91 -25.48 -16.33
N GLU A 571 18.89 -24.77 -15.21
CA GLU A 571 19.72 -25.10 -14.04
C GLU A 571 18.90 -25.78 -12.94
N ASN A 572 17.57 -25.85 -13.06
CA ASN A 572 16.71 -26.49 -12.06
C ASN A 572 17.06 -27.97 -11.88
N GLN A 573 17.32 -28.37 -10.63
CA GLN A 573 17.59 -29.76 -10.24
C GLN A 573 16.44 -30.34 -9.41
N ARG A 574 15.43 -29.55 -9.06
CA ARG A 574 14.29 -30.02 -8.28
C ARG A 574 13.38 -30.87 -9.15
N PRO A 575 12.98 -32.07 -8.70
CA PRO A 575 12.07 -32.94 -9.45
C PRO A 575 10.74 -32.27 -9.79
N ILE A 576 10.22 -31.44 -8.88
CA ILE A 576 9.08 -30.56 -9.11
C ILE A 576 9.35 -29.16 -8.57
N ILE A 577 8.82 -28.15 -9.26
CA ILE A 577 8.95 -26.74 -8.88
C ILE A 577 7.74 -25.96 -9.40
N ASP A 578 7.21 -25.01 -8.63
CA ASP A 578 6.21 -24.07 -9.14
C ASP A 578 6.86 -22.87 -9.84
N ILE A 579 6.13 -22.28 -10.78
CA ILE A 579 6.63 -21.16 -11.56
C ILE A 579 6.91 -19.93 -10.69
N GLU A 580 6.19 -19.70 -9.58
CA GLU A 580 6.45 -18.56 -8.70
C GLU A 580 7.78 -18.72 -7.94
N ASN A 581 8.06 -19.88 -7.36
CA ASN A 581 9.34 -20.17 -6.72
C ASN A 581 10.49 -20.11 -7.72
N LEU A 582 10.33 -20.66 -8.92
CA LEU A 582 11.32 -20.55 -9.99
C LEU A 582 11.65 -19.07 -10.29
N MET A 583 10.61 -18.22 -10.37
CA MET A 583 10.78 -16.79 -10.60
C MET A 583 11.42 -16.07 -9.41
N LEU A 584 10.99 -16.33 -8.17
CA LEU A 584 11.44 -15.60 -6.99
C LEU A 584 12.85 -15.99 -6.55
N SER A 585 13.21 -17.27 -6.64
CA SER A 585 14.50 -17.78 -6.16
C SER A 585 15.66 -17.46 -7.11
N TYR A 586 15.44 -17.50 -8.41
CA TYR A 586 16.50 -17.38 -9.40
C TYR A 586 16.34 -16.18 -10.35
N VAL A 587 15.13 -15.82 -10.77
CA VAL A 587 14.96 -14.76 -11.78
C VAL A 587 14.92 -13.37 -11.14
N TRP A 588 14.15 -13.22 -10.07
CA TRP A 588 13.89 -11.93 -9.41
C TRP A 588 15.19 -11.26 -8.96
N LYS A 589 16.04 -12.01 -8.26
CA LYS A 589 17.32 -11.51 -7.74
C LYS A 589 18.21 -10.94 -8.86
N TYR A 590 18.46 -11.71 -9.91
CA TYR A 590 19.40 -11.27 -10.95
C TYR A 590 18.82 -10.22 -11.90
N VAL A 591 17.52 -10.30 -12.22
CA VAL A 591 16.86 -9.29 -13.08
C VAL A 591 16.79 -7.93 -12.36
N THR A 592 16.48 -7.92 -11.06
CA THR A 592 16.42 -6.67 -10.27
C THR A 592 17.81 -6.10 -9.94
N GLU A 593 18.78 -6.94 -9.57
CA GLU A 593 20.13 -6.49 -9.18
C GLU A 593 21.03 -6.14 -10.38
N LYS A 594 20.88 -6.83 -11.53
CA LYS A 594 21.77 -6.66 -12.69
C LYS A 594 21.11 -6.02 -13.91
N GLY A 595 19.79 -6.16 -14.07
CA GLY A 595 19.05 -5.74 -15.26
C GLY A 595 18.27 -4.44 -15.12
N GLY A 596 18.03 -3.96 -13.90
CA GLY A 596 17.24 -2.74 -13.64
C GLY A 596 15.73 -2.90 -13.91
N GLN A 597 15.27 -4.11 -14.26
CA GLN A 597 13.86 -4.46 -14.44
C GLN A 597 13.32 -5.08 -13.15
N ARG A 598 12.02 -4.89 -12.87
CA ARG A 598 11.35 -5.51 -11.72
C ARG A 598 10.22 -6.38 -12.24
N PRO A 599 10.41 -7.71 -12.37
CA PRO A 599 9.34 -8.59 -12.79
C PRO A 599 8.07 -8.35 -11.96
N ASN A 600 6.90 -8.65 -12.51
CA ASN A 600 5.66 -8.59 -11.74
C ASN A 600 4.98 -9.95 -11.82
N ILE A 601 4.54 -10.46 -10.68
CA ILE A 601 3.81 -11.72 -10.55
C ILE A 601 2.42 -11.37 -10.01
N GLY A 602 1.38 -11.79 -10.72
CA GLY A 602 0.00 -11.55 -10.34
C GLY A 602 -0.92 -12.66 -10.82
N ARG A 603 -2.20 -12.49 -10.55
CA ARG A 603 -3.26 -13.45 -10.92
C ARG A 603 -4.43 -12.76 -11.59
N LEU A 604 -5.12 -13.47 -12.48
CA LEU A 604 -6.37 -12.97 -13.07
C LEU A 604 -7.46 -12.88 -12.00
N LYS A 605 -8.26 -11.80 -12.05
CA LYS A 605 -9.44 -11.61 -11.19
C LYS A 605 -10.61 -12.43 -11.74
N THR A 606 -10.64 -13.73 -11.44
CA THR A 606 -11.67 -14.64 -11.94
C THR A 606 -11.99 -15.76 -10.93
N PRO A 607 -13.25 -16.24 -10.85
CA PRO A 607 -13.57 -17.45 -10.09
C PRO A 607 -12.88 -18.71 -10.62
N MET A 608 -12.25 -18.64 -11.80
CA MET A 608 -11.48 -19.74 -12.38
C MET A 608 -10.05 -19.87 -11.79
N ASP A 609 -9.65 -18.97 -10.89
CA ASP A 609 -8.42 -19.09 -10.11
C ASP A 609 -8.77 -19.49 -8.66
N ASP A 610 -8.42 -20.72 -8.28
CA ASP A 610 -8.60 -21.28 -6.94
C ASP A 610 -7.27 -21.29 -6.17
N TYR A 611 -6.44 -20.28 -6.40
CA TYR A 611 -5.13 -20.09 -5.75
C TYR A 611 -4.17 -21.27 -5.94
N GLY A 612 -4.37 -22.07 -7.00
CA GLY A 612 -3.47 -23.15 -7.38
C GLY A 612 -2.13 -22.64 -7.90
N GLN A 613 -1.26 -23.58 -8.27
CA GLN A 613 0.08 -23.30 -8.78
C GLN A 613 0.33 -23.99 -10.12
N PHE A 614 0.97 -23.29 -11.06
CA PHE A 614 1.52 -23.92 -12.24
C PHE A 614 2.82 -24.64 -11.87
N VAL A 615 2.71 -25.95 -11.67
CA VAL A 615 3.83 -26.81 -11.26
C VAL A 615 4.46 -27.45 -12.50
N LEU A 616 5.78 -27.45 -12.54
CA LEU A 616 6.61 -28.10 -13.54
C LEU A 616 7.29 -29.33 -12.91
N ALA A 617 7.32 -30.45 -13.65
CA ALA A 617 8.03 -31.65 -13.26
C ALA A 617 9.16 -31.97 -14.24
N LEU A 618 10.35 -32.30 -13.74
CA LEU A 618 11.47 -32.73 -14.58
C LEU A 618 11.11 -34.04 -15.29
N GLY A 619 11.29 -34.06 -16.61
CA GLY A 619 10.91 -35.17 -17.48
C GLY A 619 9.39 -35.34 -17.68
N GLY A 620 8.56 -34.47 -17.09
CA GLY A 620 7.09 -34.59 -17.11
C GLY A 620 6.55 -35.76 -16.28
N ILE A 621 7.38 -36.36 -15.41
CA ILE A 621 7.03 -37.54 -14.62
C ILE A 621 7.05 -37.16 -13.14
N LEU A 622 6.03 -37.59 -12.39
CA LEU A 622 6.01 -37.45 -10.94
C LEU A 622 7.14 -38.27 -10.30
N PRO A 623 7.86 -37.74 -9.30
CA PRO A 623 8.93 -38.50 -8.66
C PRO A 623 8.39 -39.76 -7.98
N GLU A 624 9.19 -40.83 -8.01
CA GLU A 624 8.80 -42.14 -7.47
C GLU A 624 8.49 -42.03 -5.97
N GLY A 625 7.29 -42.45 -5.55
CA GLY A 625 6.81 -42.34 -4.17
C GLY A 625 5.94 -41.11 -3.85
N LEU A 626 5.79 -40.15 -4.78
CA LEU A 626 4.81 -39.07 -4.66
C LEU A 626 3.52 -39.40 -5.40
N GLU A 627 2.41 -39.43 -4.66
CA GLU A 627 1.06 -39.53 -5.21
C GLU A 627 0.36 -38.17 -5.13
N ILE A 628 -0.39 -37.81 -6.16
CA ILE A 628 -1.33 -36.68 -6.05
C ILE A 628 -2.39 -37.09 -5.01
N PRO A 629 -2.62 -36.30 -3.95
CA PRO A 629 -3.55 -36.69 -2.90
C PRO A 629 -4.94 -36.99 -3.47
N SER A 630 -5.34 -38.27 -3.50
CA SER A 630 -6.73 -38.60 -3.80
C SER A 630 -7.58 -38.13 -2.63
N PHE A 631 -8.64 -37.36 -2.89
CA PHE A 631 -9.53 -36.86 -1.82
C PHE A 631 -10.16 -38.02 -0.99
N SER A 632 -10.14 -39.26 -1.51
CA SER A 632 -10.47 -40.50 -0.80
C SER A 632 -9.54 -40.84 0.37
N ARG A 633 -8.30 -40.36 0.41
CA ARG A 633 -7.38 -40.53 1.55
C ARG A 633 -7.46 -39.40 2.57
N MET A 634 -7.88 -38.19 2.20
CA MET A 634 -8.14 -37.12 3.17
C MET A 634 -9.40 -37.33 4.02
N ARG A 635 -10.32 -38.23 3.61
CA ARG A 635 -11.41 -38.72 4.48
C ARG A 635 -11.06 -39.99 5.29
N ARG A 636 -9.86 -40.56 5.14
CA ARG A 636 -9.44 -41.81 5.82
C ARG A 636 -8.22 -41.67 6.73
N THR A 637 -8.01 -40.51 7.33
CA THR A 637 -7.22 -40.39 8.57
C THR A 637 -8.09 -40.01 9.78
N HIS A 638 -9.41 -40.22 9.67
CA HIS A 638 -10.38 -40.07 10.76
C HIS A 638 -11.31 -41.28 10.91
N GLU A 639 -10.81 -42.49 10.67
CA GLU A 639 -11.48 -43.72 11.11
C GLU A 639 -10.46 -44.85 11.24
N THR A 640 -10.09 -45.16 12.49
CA THR A 640 -9.39 -46.39 12.89
C THR A 640 -10.29 -47.61 12.64
N PRO A 641 -9.76 -48.76 12.17
CA PRO A 641 -10.48 -50.02 12.27
C PRO A 641 -10.48 -50.48 13.74
N VAL A 642 -11.67 -50.82 14.21
CA VAL A 642 -11.96 -51.36 15.54
C VAL A 642 -11.04 -52.54 15.89
N SER A 643 -10.24 -52.43 16.95
CA SER A 643 -10.38 -53.26 18.16
C SER A 643 -9.41 -52.83 19.28
N SER A 644 -9.90 -52.95 20.52
CA SER A 644 -9.24 -52.85 21.84
C SER A 644 -9.00 -51.46 22.47
N ASN A 645 -9.93 -51.14 23.39
CA ASN A 645 -9.81 -50.41 24.67
C ASN A 645 -9.09 -49.05 24.71
N TYR A 646 -9.92 -48.02 24.59
CA TYR A 646 -9.63 -46.62 24.88
C TYR A 646 -10.17 -46.28 26.28
N SER A 647 -9.32 -46.27 27.32
CA SER A 647 -9.63 -45.51 28.56
C SER A 647 -8.43 -44.98 29.34
N ASP A 648 -7.19 -45.35 28.99
CA ASP A 648 -6.07 -45.15 29.94
C ASP A 648 -5.06 -44.05 29.54
N TYR A 649 -5.30 -43.29 28.46
CA TYR A 649 -4.35 -42.25 27.99
C TYR A 649 -5.02 -40.92 27.62
N ILE A 650 -5.81 -40.33 28.53
CA ILE A 650 -6.14 -38.90 28.44
C ILE A 650 -5.34 -38.21 29.54
N ASP A 651 -4.26 -37.53 29.14
CA ASP A 651 -3.59 -36.57 30.01
C ASP A 651 -4.55 -35.41 30.29
N LYS A 652 -4.85 -35.20 31.58
CA LYS A 652 -5.77 -34.17 32.06
C LYS A 652 -5.03 -32.98 32.68
N ASN A 653 -3.69 -33.02 32.71
CA ASN A 653 -2.90 -31.98 33.33
C ASN A 653 -2.31 -31.06 32.26
N PRO A 654 -2.48 -29.74 32.37
CA PRO A 654 -1.86 -28.82 31.43
C PRO A 654 -0.32 -28.80 31.61
N PRO A 655 0.46 -28.53 30.55
CA PRO A 655 1.91 -28.49 30.61
C PRO A 655 2.41 -27.49 31.67
N LYS A 656 3.40 -27.90 32.47
CA LYS A 656 4.04 -26.98 33.42
C LYS A 656 5.08 -26.15 32.69
N ILE A 657 4.94 -24.83 32.75
CA ILE A 657 5.86 -23.87 32.15
C ILE A 657 6.58 -23.10 33.26
N GLU A 658 7.92 -23.17 33.26
CA GLU A 658 8.76 -22.48 34.23
C GLU A 658 9.76 -21.58 33.49
N VAL A 659 9.67 -20.25 33.69
CA VAL A 659 10.54 -19.27 33.04
C VAL A 659 11.61 -18.82 34.03
N LYS A 660 12.88 -19.04 33.73
CA LYS A 660 13.99 -18.69 34.65
C LYS A 660 14.23 -17.19 34.64
N LYS A 661 14.34 -16.60 35.85
CA LYS A 661 14.81 -15.21 36.10
C LYS A 661 13.98 -14.07 35.48
N TRP A 662 12.69 -14.25 35.21
CA TRP A 662 11.82 -13.15 34.82
C TRP A 662 11.24 -12.43 36.05
N ILE A 663 11.50 -11.11 36.19
CA ILE A 663 10.92 -10.29 37.28
C ILE A 663 9.81 -9.42 36.66
N PRO A 664 8.56 -9.46 37.15
CA PRO A 664 7.39 -8.90 36.42
C PRO A 664 7.35 -7.39 36.18
N LYS A 665 8.33 -6.59 36.62
CA LYS A 665 8.29 -5.12 36.51
C LYS A 665 9.67 -4.48 36.41
N LYS A 666 10.33 -4.59 35.26
CA LYS A 666 11.43 -3.68 34.91
C LYS A 666 11.48 -3.45 33.40
N THR A 667 11.39 -2.19 32.98
CA THR A 667 11.66 -1.78 31.60
C THR A 667 13.15 -1.98 31.32
N VAL A 668 13.49 -2.74 30.29
CA VAL A 668 14.87 -2.96 29.84
C VAL A 668 15.01 -2.30 28.46
N PHE A 669 15.98 -1.40 28.33
CA PHE A 669 16.36 -0.81 27.04
C PHE A 669 17.51 -1.63 26.45
N GLN A 670 17.17 -2.71 25.74
CA GLN A 670 18.10 -3.44 24.88
C GLN A 670 17.35 -3.95 23.64
N ASP A 671 18.01 -3.94 22.48
CA ASP A 671 17.41 -4.26 21.18
C ASP A 671 17.05 -5.74 21.00
N LYS A 672 17.46 -6.63 21.92
CA LYS A 672 17.02 -8.04 21.99
C LYS A 672 16.96 -8.54 23.43
N ALA A 673 15.87 -9.21 23.80
CA ALA A 673 15.71 -9.91 25.07
C ALA A 673 15.75 -11.43 24.85
N TYR A 674 16.47 -12.16 25.71
CA TYR A 674 16.52 -13.62 25.70
C TYR A 674 15.61 -14.17 26.80
N LEU A 675 14.64 -15.00 26.42
CA LEU A 675 13.74 -15.70 27.34
C LEU A 675 14.23 -17.15 27.49
N GLU A 676 14.60 -17.58 28.69
CA GLU A 676 15.00 -18.95 28.97
C GLU A 676 13.95 -19.60 29.89
N GLY A 677 13.36 -20.70 29.46
CA GLY A 677 12.34 -21.41 30.22
C GLY A 677 12.25 -22.88 29.82
N LYS A 678 11.49 -23.66 30.61
CA LYS A 678 11.26 -25.09 30.37
C LYS A 678 9.75 -25.36 30.36
N ALA A 679 9.29 -26.15 29.41
CA ALA A 679 7.94 -26.70 29.37
C ALA A 679 8.03 -28.22 29.50
N GLU A 680 7.28 -28.80 30.42
CA GLU A 680 7.24 -30.24 30.68
C GLU A 680 5.81 -30.75 30.69
N ASP A 681 5.60 -31.87 30.00
CA ASP A 681 4.36 -32.63 29.95
C ASP A 681 4.70 -34.11 29.80
N GLU A 682 4.02 -35.00 30.52
CA GLU A 682 4.34 -36.43 30.56
C GLU A 682 4.04 -37.14 29.23
N THR A 683 3.18 -36.53 28.38
CA THR A 683 2.82 -37.02 27.04
C THR A 683 3.51 -36.29 25.89
N GLY A 684 4.34 -35.29 26.21
CA GLY A 684 5.10 -34.51 25.24
C GLY A 684 4.41 -33.20 24.82
N ILE A 685 5.20 -32.21 24.42
CA ILE A 685 4.71 -30.88 24.03
C ILE A 685 4.43 -30.86 22.53
N GLN A 686 3.17 -30.67 22.10
CA GLN A 686 2.81 -30.54 20.68
C GLN A 686 3.06 -29.14 20.11
N ILE A 687 2.78 -28.08 20.89
CA ILE A 687 2.88 -26.69 20.43
C ILE A 687 3.37 -25.80 21.60
N LEU A 688 4.37 -24.95 21.34
CA LEU A 688 4.82 -23.90 22.26
C LEU A 688 4.72 -22.54 21.55
N LEU A 689 3.79 -21.69 21.98
CA LEU A 689 3.54 -20.37 21.38
C LEU A 689 4.19 -19.26 22.21
N LEU A 690 5.12 -18.53 21.60
CA LEU A 690 5.69 -17.28 22.13
C LEU A 690 5.00 -16.08 21.45
N THR A 691 3.98 -15.52 22.08
CA THR A 691 3.27 -14.33 21.57
C THR A 691 3.94 -13.05 22.08
N GLY A 692 4.89 -12.54 21.31
CA GLY A 692 5.53 -11.26 21.58
C GLY A 692 6.21 -10.72 20.33
N ILE A 693 5.74 -9.57 19.84
CA ILE A 693 6.37 -8.81 18.76
C ILE A 693 7.78 -8.43 19.24
N ILE A 694 8.80 -9.00 18.62
CA ILE A 694 10.14 -8.43 18.65
C ILE A 694 10.35 -7.85 17.25
N SER A 695 10.40 -6.52 17.22
CA SER A 695 10.54 -5.67 16.05
C SER A 695 11.75 -6.02 15.19
#